data_AF-A0A4P5S0U4-F1
#
_entry.id   AF-A0A4P5S0U4-F1
#
_cell.length_a   1.000
_cell.length_b   1.000
_cell.length_c   1.000
_cell.angle_alpha   90.00
_cell.angle_beta   90.00
_cell.angle_gamma   90.00
#
_symmetry.space_group_name_H-M   'P 1'
#
loop_
_entity.id
_entity.type
_entity.pdbx_description
1 polymer ?
#
loop_
_entity_poly.entity_id
_entity_poly.type
_entity_poly.pdbx_seq_one_letter_code
_entity_poly.pdbx_strand_id
1 'polypeptide(L)'
;MSTRTVQAAEPAQQGVISAISAGDAHTCLVQNATVLCTGRNTSGQLGDNTTIESETFRPSTFGLVASLSARANRTCVVRTDATLWCIGDTTILSQVPLTGVIKVAVGRNHSCALLVTLRVWCWGANTMGQLGDGTRIDSVVPIQALTAYIADIAVGDNHTCAVSLNKSLWCWGANGNGQLGTKKIAPRLLPTQVVDVKATQVSAGAAFTCALRPNRKVQCWGRNRHAQIGINARRANSSPQYVNIASVARLSSGDEFTCAVKTDSTVWCWGRDQAGQLGDDDYIARYNPVQVMVPTTLGTISALATGAIHACVGMTTKSALFCWGDNAGGQLGDASLARRRSGTTIWLDGVTHAAIGTPAAARILAAGDISCSGDKYATIDQGPLGAQCGAQEVTALVLRRLENANTAPHAVIALGDLQYESGDYDSFMTLYDQSWGLFKDITYPVRGNHEYITPGANGYSQYFEEMSQSYYSADLGPWRLLVVDSWCLGQLYFGCSAQSHQTAWLAAQLSLARSQGKCVAVAMHHPPFSSGSFATSTSLDLWAAFVAGGADILLTGHDHIYERFSPLDALGNPSATGTRLFINGLGGAPTTGLKTPVSGSEFRYKTTHSMLELEFTERAYSWKLLSALDDSVVDSGTSTCTA
;
A
#
# COMPACT_ATOMS: atom_id res chain seq x y z
N MET A 1 -53.76 -6.92 1.27
CA MET A 1 -52.54 -6.68 2.06
C MET A 1 -51.46 -7.60 1.51
N SER A 2 -50.55 -7.06 0.69
CA SER A 2 -49.42 -7.83 0.13
C SER A 2 -48.17 -7.43 0.89
N THR A 3 -47.65 -8.34 1.70
CA THR A 3 -46.42 -8.18 2.48
C THR A 3 -45.23 -8.10 1.53
N ARG A 4 -44.59 -6.92 1.45
CA ARG A 4 -43.26 -6.77 0.85
C ARG A 4 -42.26 -7.45 1.77
N THR A 5 -41.67 -8.55 1.31
CA THR A 5 -40.46 -9.11 1.87
C THR A 5 -39.35 -8.07 1.77
N VAL A 6 -38.85 -7.63 2.93
CA VAL A 6 -37.63 -6.84 3.05
C VAL A 6 -36.48 -7.75 2.67
N GLN A 7 -35.87 -7.48 1.51
CA GLN A 7 -34.64 -8.12 1.07
C GLN A 7 -33.56 -7.74 2.10
N ALA A 8 -32.97 -8.75 2.76
CA ALA A 8 -31.88 -8.55 3.69
C ALA A 8 -30.76 -7.78 2.98
N ALA A 9 -30.26 -6.70 3.61
CA ALA A 9 -29.11 -5.98 3.13
C ALA A 9 -27.93 -6.96 2.99
N GLU A 10 -27.24 -6.94 1.84
CA GLU A 10 -25.96 -7.61 1.70
C GLU A 10 -25.04 -7.19 2.86
N PRO A 11 -24.30 -8.12 3.48
CA PRO A 11 -23.29 -7.73 4.46
C PRO A 11 -22.31 -6.75 3.80
N ALA A 12 -22.02 -5.65 4.49
CA ALA A 12 -21.07 -4.65 4.01
C ALA A 12 -19.79 -5.35 3.57
N GLN A 13 -19.36 -5.15 2.33
CA GLN A 13 -18.10 -5.70 1.83
C GLN A 13 -16.97 -5.15 2.69
N GLN A 14 -16.43 -6.01 3.55
CA GLN A 14 -15.35 -5.68 4.48
C GLN A 14 -14.11 -5.29 3.65
N GLY A 15 -13.52 -4.13 3.95
CA GLY A 15 -12.26 -3.68 3.32
C GLY A 15 -12.39 -2.68 2.17
N VAL A 16 -13.60 -2.29 1.75
CA VAL A 16 -13.75 -1.32 0.65
C VAL A 16 -13.19 0.06 1.03
N ILE A 17 -12.33 0.60 0.18
CA ILE A 17 -11.83 1.98 0.28
C ILE A 17 -12.94 2.93 -0.16
N SER A 18 -13.49 3.70 0.79
CA SER A 18 -14.62 4.59 0.57
C SER A 18 -14.22 6.01 0.19
N ALA A 19 -13.01 6.44 0.54
CA ALA A 19 -12.45 7.73 0.16
C ALA A 19 -10.93 7.68 0.14
N ILE A 20 -10.31 8.50 -0.72
CA ILE A 20 -8.87 8.76 -0.75
C ILE A 20 -8.69 10.27 -0.95
N SER A 21 -7.69 10.85 -0.31
CA SER A 21 -7.18 12.18 -0.64
C SER A 21 -5.67 12.22 -0.45
N ALA A 22 -5.02 13.02 -1.27
CA ALA A 22 -3.59 13.17 -1.26
C ALA A 22 -3.21 14.65 -1.05
N GLY A 23 -2.25 14.89 -0.16
CA GLY A 23 -1.63 16.19 0.06
C GLY A 23 -0.42 16.43 -0.83
N ASP A 24 0.51 17.25 -0.39
CA ASP A 24 1.71 17.54 -1.20
C ASP A 24 2.65 16.33 -1.29
N ALA A 25 2.84 15.65 -0.17
CA ALA A 25 3.74 14.51 -0.03
C ALA A 25 3.17 13.49 0.97
N HIS A 26 1.85 13.36 1.05
CA HIS A 26 1.18 12.34 1.86
C HIS A 26 -0.12 11.89 1.21
N THR A 27 -0.58 10.70 1.58
CA THR A 27 -1.86 10.13 1.11
C THR A 27 -2.61 9.58 2.30
N CYS A 28 -3.91 9.86 2.37
CA CYS A 28 -4.81 9.32 3.37
C CYS A 28 -6.02 8.69 2.70
N LEU A 29 -6.56 7.64 3.31
CA LEU A 29 -7.75 6.96 2.84
C LEU A 29 -8.68 6.59 4.00
N VAL A 30 -9.93 6.33 3.66
CA VAL A 30 -10.93 5.77 4.57
C VAL A 30 -11.22 4.34 4.17
N GLN A 31 -11.03 3.40 5.09
CA GLN A 31 -11.38 2.00 4.94
C GLN A 31 -12.12 1.56 6.21
N ASN A 32 -13.34 1.02 6.05
CA ASN A 32 -14.19 0.63 7.19
C ASN A 32 -14.35 1.74 8.25
N ALA A 33 -14.50 3.00 7.82
CA ALA A 33 -14.53 4.21 8.65
C ALA A 33 -13.26 4.53 9.46
N THR A 34 -12.19 3.75 9.31
CA THR A 34 -10.85 4.03 9.85
C THR A 34 -10.04 4.80 8.82
N VAL A 35 -9.22 5.75 9.28
CA VAL A 35 -8.28 6.47 8.41
C VAL A 35 -6.93 5.79 8.45
N LEU A 36 -6.38 5.51 7.27
CA LEU A 36 -4.98 5.11 7.09
C LEU A 36 -4.24 6.21 6.32
N CYS A 37 -3.06 6.59 6.77
CA CYS A 37 -2.23 7.61 6.11
C CYS A 37 -0.78 7.14 5.91
N THR A 38 -0.13 7.66 4.88
CA THR A 38 1.27 7.43 4.53
C THR A 38 1.90 8.71 3.98
N GLY A 39 3.22 8.77 3.96
CA GLY A 39 4.00 9.88 3.43
C GLY A 39 4.68 10.75 4.49
N ARG A 40 5.00 11.99 4.09
CA ARG A 40 5.58 13.02 4.94
C ARG A 40 4.66 13.33 6.13
N ASN A 41 5.27 13.47 7.31
CA ASN A 41 4.57 13.75 8.57
C ASN A 41 5.22 14.85 9.41
N THR A 42 6.07 15.70 8.82
CA THR A 42 6.82 16.75 9.54
C THR A 42 5.94 17.76 10.29
N SER A 43 4.63 17.78 10.00
CA SER A 43 3.65 18.67 10.62
C SER A 43 2.51 17.89 11.31
N GLY A 44 2.66 16.57 11.50
CA GLY A 44 1.64 15.71 12.10
C GLY A 44 0.46 15.38 11.18
N GLN A 45 0.58 15.64 9.87
CA GLN A 45 -0.50 15.51 8.89
C GLN A 45 -1.03 14.09 8.69
N LEU A 46 -0.29 13.06 9.12
CA LEU A 46 -0.78 11.69 9.12
C LEU A 46 -1.76 11.43 10.28
N GLY A 47 -1.80 12.28 11.30
CA GLY A 47 -2.75 12.15 12.41
C GLY A 47 -2.51 10.93 13.29
N ASP A 48 -1.26 10.47 13.42
CA ASP A 48 -0.86 9.30 14.20
C ASP A 48 -0.23 9.66 15.55
N ASN A 49 -0.38 10.92 16.00
CA ASN A 49 0.28 11.51 17.17
C ASN A 49 1.82 11.51 17.09
N THR A 50 2.40 11.32 15.90
CA THR A 50 3.85 11.43 15.68
C THR A 50 4.15 12.55 14.69
N THR A 51 5.45 12.76 14.43
CA THR A 51 5.94 13.56 13.30
C THR A 51 6.83 12.72 12.37
N ILE A 52 6.73 11.40 12.50
CA ILE A 52 7.57 10.45 11.79
C ILE A 52 6.92 10.15 10.44
N GLU A 53 7.69 10.32 9.37
CA GLU A 53 7.25 9.98 8.01
C GLU A 53 7.00 8.47 7.88
N SER A 54 6.17 8.07 6.92
CA SER A 54 5.86 6.66 6.69
C SER A 54 5.88 6.32 5.22
N GLU A 55 6.49 5.20 4.88
CA GLU A 55 6.48 4.63 3.52
C GLU A 55 5.36 3.61 3.31
N THR A 56 4.62 3.30 4.38
CA THR A 56 3.46 2.41 4.39
C THR A 56 2.24 3.12 4.98
N PHE A 57 1.05 2.63 4.69
CA PHE A 57 -0.18 3.12 5.31
C PHE A 57 -0.25 2.71 6.79
N ARG A 58 -0.49 3.68 7.67
CA ARG A 58 -0.64 3.47 9.12
C ARG A 58 -1.98 4.02 9.62
N PRO A 59 -2.57 3.40 10.65
CA PRO A 59 -3.76 3.92 11.30
C PRO A 59 -3.55 5.31 11.89
N SER A 60 -4.52 6.20 11.65
CA SER A 60 -4.59 7.53 12.24
C SER A 60 -5.61 7.57 13.39
N THR A 61 -5.49 8.56 14.28
CA THR A 61 -6.32 8.72 15.49
C THR A 61 -7.56 9.59 15.28
N PHE A 62 -8.02 9.70 14.04
CA PHE A 62 -9.16 10.55 13.67
C PHE A 62 -10.53 10.06 14.18
N GLY A 63 -10.65 8.82 14.66
CA GLY A 63 -11.92 8.19 15.01
C GLY A 63 -12.70 7.70 13.78
N LEU A 64 -14.02 7.57 13.89
CA LEU A 64 -14.87 7.10 12.80
C LEU A 64 -15.09 8.20 11.76
N VAL A 65 -14.59 7.99 10.54
CA VAL A 65 -14.56 8.99 9.46
C VAL A 65 -15.46 8.58 8.30
N ALA A 66 -16.24 9.53 7.80
CA ALA A 66 -17.09 9.37 6.62
C ALA A 66 -16.41 9.84 5.33
N SER A 67 -15.64 10.93 5.39
CA SER A 67 -14.86 11.44 4.26
C SER A 67 -13.68 12.26 4.74
N LEU A 68 -12.71 12.49 3.87
CA LEU A 68 -11.52 13.29 4.18
C LEU A 68 -11.08 14.14 3.00
N SER A 69 -10.30 15.18 3.27
CA SER A 69 -9.61 15.98 2.28
C SER A 69 -8.22 16.36 2.82
N ALA A 70 -7.22 16.17 1.97
CA ALA A 70 -5.84 16.50 2.23
C ALA A 70 -5.31 17.42 1.11
N ARG A 71 -4.49 18.40 1.49
CA ARG A 71 -3.73 19.28 0.59
C ARG A 71 -2.61 19.96 1.37
N ALA A 72 -1.52 20.34 0.70
CA ALA A 72 -0.34 20.84 1.39
C ALA A 72 0.10 19.82 2.46
N ASN A 73 0.43 20.32 3.66
CA ASN A 73 0.74 19.50 4.81
C ASN A 73 -0.48 19.33 5.72
N ARG A 74 -1.72 19.36 5.22
CA ARG A 74 -2.92 19.30 6.07
C ARG A 74 -3.85 18.16 5.68
N THR A 75 -4.50 17.60 6.70
CA THR A 75 -5.54 16.58 6.57
C THR A 75 -6.74 17.00 7.41
N CYS A 76 -7.90 17.08 6.78
CA CYS A 76 -9.17 17.31 7.45
C CYS A 76 -10.12 16.13 7.19
N VAL A 77 -10.85 15.73 8.22
CA VAL A 77 -11.80 14.62 8.19
C VAL A 77 -13.19 15.08 8.61
N VAL A 78 -14.20 14.60 7.91
CA VAL A 78 -15.59 14.66 8.35
C VAL A 78 -15.91 13.34 9.03
N ARG A 79 -16.16 13.39 10.34
CA ARG A 79 -16.54 12.22 11.13
C ARG A 79 -17.97 11.77 10.81
N THR A 80 -18.31 10.55 11.19
CA THR A 80 -19.66 9.99 11.00
C THR A 80 -20.75 10.74 11.76
N ASP A 81 -20.39 11.52 12.78
CA ASP A 81 -21.27 12.44 13.52
C ASP A 81 -21.40 13.83 12.86
N ALA A 82 -20.88 13.99 11.64
CA ALA A 82 -20.85 15.23 10.86
C ALA A 82 -20.07 16.39 11.51
N THR A 83 -19.15 16.10 12.45
CA THR A 83 -18.15 17.05 12.94
C THR A 83 -16.92 17.08 12.03
N LEU A 84 -16.24 18.23 11.99
CA LEU A 84 -15.05 18.45 11.18
C LEU A 84 -13.80 18.58 12.05
N TRP A 85 -12.77 17.80 11.74
CA TRP A 85 -11.50 17.79 12.46
C TRP A 85 -10.33 17.93 11.49
N CYS A 86 -9.32 18.72 11.86
CA CYS A 86 -8.17 19.00 11.01
C CYS A 86 -6.86 18.92 11.80
N ILE A 87 -5.79 18.55 11.09
CA ILE A 87 -4.40 18.51 11.56
C ILE A 87 -3.42 18.91 10.43
N GLY A 88 -2.19 19.28 10.78
CA GLY A 88 -1.11 19.48 9.80
C GLY A 88 -0.48 20.89 9.73
N ASP A 89 -1.04 21.86 10.45
CA ASP A 89 -0.33 23.12 10.80
C ASP A 89 0.35 23.01 12.18
N THR A 90 -0.15 22.08 13.00
CA THR A 90 0.38 21.66 14.30
C THR A 90 0.20 20.13 14.42
N THR A 91 0.83 19.53 15.43
CA THR A 91 0.68 18.09 15.75
C THR A 91 -0.59 17.78 16.55
N ILE A 92 -1.47 18.76 16.76
CA ILE A 92 -2.67 18.61 17.58
C ILE A 92 -3.89 18.50 16.67
N LEU A 93 -4.61 17.39 16.81
CA LEU A 93 -5.90 17.20 16.16
C LEU A 93 -6.92 18.19 16.74
N SER A 94 -7.47 19.07 15.91
CA SER A 94 -8.37 20.15 16.34
C SER A 94 -9.75 20.02 15.70
N GLN A 95 -10.80 20.23 16.50
CA GLN A 95 -12.16 20.34 15.97
C GLN A 95 -12.39 21.74 15.43
N VAL A 96 -12.81 21.83 14.16
CA VAL A 96 -13.31 23.07 13.57
C VAL A 96 -14.74 23.28 14.09
N PRO A 97 -15.13 24.49 14.55
CA PRO A 97 -16.43 24.74 15.18
C PRO A 97 -17.58 24.78 14.14
N LEU A 98 -17.77 23.67 13.44
CA LEU A 98 -18.84 23.41 12.47
C LEU A 98 -19.46 22.05 12.78
N THR A 99 -20.78 21.96 12.62
CA THR A 99 -21.55 20.72 12.72
C THR A 99 -22.41 20.56 11.48
N GLY A 100 -22.87 19.33 11.23
CA GLY A 100 -23.62 19.02 10.01
C GLY A 100 -22.77 19.23 8.77
N VAL A 101 -21.47 18.97 8.83
CA VAL A 101 -20.58 19.03 7.67
C VAL A 101 -20.80 17.80 6.80
N ILE A 102 -20.99 17.99 5.49
CA ILE A 102 -21.17 16.89 4.52
C ILE A 102 -20.00 16.77 3.54
N LYS A 103 -19.20 17.82 3.39
CA LYS A 103 -17.98 17.81 2.59
C LYS A 103 -16.99 18.85 3.09
N VAL A 104 -15.71 18.51 3.05
CA VAL A 104 -14.59 19.45 3.26
C VAL A 104 -13.71 19.47 2.01
N ALA A 105 -13.15 20.65 1.70
CA ALA A 105 -12.14 20.83 0.68
C ALA A 105 -10.99 21.66 1.26
N VAL A 106 -9.80 21.08 1.30
CA VAL A 106 -8.58 21.70 1.83
C VAL A 106 -7.76 22.28 0.68
N GLY A 107 -7.42 23.56 0.78
CA GLY A 107 -6.50 24.28 -0.10
C GLY A 107 -5.08 24.35 0.47
N ARG A 108 -4.17 25.00 -0.26
CA ARG A 108 -2.82 25.29 0.29
C ARG A 108 -2.88 26.33 1.41
N ASN A 109 -3.64 27.41 1.23
CA ASN A 109 -3.66 28.53 2.19
C ASN A 109 -4.98 28.71 2.95
N HIS A 110 -6.06 28.06 2.50
CA HIS A 110 -7.38 28.14 3.13
C HIS A 110 -8.15 26.84 2.94
N SER A 111 -9.23 26.67 3.68
CA SER A 111 -10.09 25.49 3.63
C SER A 111 -11.54 25.93 3.62
N CYS A 112 -12.41 25.09 3.03
CA CYS A 112 -13.85 25.32 3.01
C CYS A 112 -14.61 24.04 3.34
N ALA A 113 -15.78 24.20 3.96
CA ALA A 113 -16.71 23.13 4.30
C ALA A 113 -18.09 23.44 3.73
N LEU A 114 -18.76 22.40 3.24
CA LEU A 114 -20.16 22.41 2.84
C LEU A 114 -20.98 21.74 3.94
N LEU A 115 -22.00 22.44 4.43
CA LEU A 115 -22.88 21.96 5.49
C LEU A 115 -24.16 21.32 4.89
N VAL A 116 -24.90 20.57 5.69
CA VAL A 116 -26.24 20.02 5.37
C VAL A 116 -27.25 21.10 4.98
N THR A 117 -27.02 22.34 5.40
CA THR A 117 -27.80 23.53 4.99
C THR A 117 -27.47 24.01 3.58
N LEU A 118 -26.56 23.33 2.89
CA LEU A 118 -26.06 23.63 1.55
C LEU A 118 -25.35 24.99 1.45
N ARG A 119 -24.85 25.49 2.58
CA ARG A 119 -24.04 26.71 2.69
C ARG A 119 -22.56 26.37 2.83
N VAL A 120 -21.71 27.25 2.30
CA VAL A 120 -20.26 27.11 2.33
C VAL A 120 -19.66 28.02 3.39
N TRP A 121 -18.78 27.45 4.20
CA TRP A 121 -18.01 28.16 5.23
C TRP A 121 -16.52 27.96 4.98
N CYS A 122 -15.74 29.02 4.98
CA CYS A 122 -14.31 29.00 4.68
C CYS A 122 -13.49 29.64 5.80
N TRP A 123 -12.23 29.22 5.97
CA TRP A 123 -11.27 29.79 6.91
C TRP A 123 -9.84 29.67 6.36
N GLY A 124 -8.93 30.44 6.93
CA GLY A 124 -7.53 30.58 6.53
C GLY A 124 -7.23 31.94 5.89
N ALA A 125 -6.28 31.96 4.97
CA ALA A 125 -5.89 33.17 4.26
C ALA A 125 -7.00 33.71 3.35
N ASN A 126 -7.11 35.02 3.23
CA ASN A 126 -8.12 35.74 2.45
C ASN A 126 -7.54 36.95 1.69
N THR A 127 -6.22 37.11 1.59
CA THR A 127 -5.60 38.27 0.92
C THR A 127 -6.05 38.48 -0.54
N MET A 128 -6.54 37.42 -1.20
CA MET A 128 -7.08 37.45 -2.56
C MET A 128 -8.61 37.36 -2.61
N GLY A 129 -9.29 37.33 -1.46
CA GLY A 129 -10.75 37.19 -1.32
C GLY A 129 -11.25 35.74 -1.40
N GLN A 130 -10.39 34.75 -1.22
CA GLN A 130 -10.69 33.32 -1.39
C GLN A 130 -11.70 32.74 -0.37
N LEU A 131 -12.02 33.47 0.71
CA LEU A 131 -13.09 33.10 1.64
C LEU A 131 -14.49 33.48 1.12
N GLY A 132 -14.60 34.44 0.19
CA GLY A 132 -15.86 34.74 -0.50
C GLY A 132 -16.87 35.54 0.32
N ASP A 133 -16.41 36.22 1.37
CA ASP A 133 -17.18 37.06 2.29
C ASP A 133 -17.24 38.54 1.86
N GLY A 134 -16.58 38.89 0.75
CA GLY A 134 -16.47 40.26 0.26
C GLY A 134 -15.30 41.05 0.86
N THR A 135 -14.48 40.45 1.73
CA THR A 135 -13.34 41.12 2.37
C THR A 135 -12.00 40.60 1.83
N ARG A 136 -10.90 41.11 2.41
CA ARG A 136 -9.54 40.56 2.24
C ARG A 136 -8.92 40.18 3.59
N ILE A 137 -9.76 39.92 4.58
CA ILE A 137 -9.34 39.71 5.97
C ILE A 137 -9.24 38.20 6.20
N ASP A 138 -8.05 37.73 6.57
CA ASP A 138 -7.82 36.34 6.95
C ASP A 138 -8.69 35.98 8.16
N SER A 139 -9.14 34.72 8.24
CA SER A 139 -9.96 34.26 9.36
C SER A 139 -9.50 32.91 9.87
N VAL A 140 -9.13 32.83 11.14
CA VAL A 140 -8.77 31.55 11.79
C VAL A 140 -9.99 30.73 12.23
N VAL A 141 -11.19 31.31 12.11
CA VAL A 141 -12.47 30.64 12.34
C VAL A 141 -13.29 30.60 11.05
N PRO A 142 -14.20 29.61 10.89
CA PRO A 142 -15.07 29.56 9.73
C PRO A 142 -15.93 30.81 9.57
N ILE A 143 -15.93 31.39 8.38
CA ILE A 143 -16.84 32.47 7.95
C ILE A 143 -17.65 32.02 6.74
N GLN A 144 -18.87 32.51 6.63
CA GLN A 144 -19.76 32.11 5.55
C GLN A 144 -19.40 32.80 4.23
N ALA A 145 -19.17 32.00 3.18
CA ALA A 145 -19.06 32.52 1.82
C ALA A 145 -20.44 32.93 1.29
N LEU A 146 -20.55 34.09 0.63
CA LEU A 146 -21.82 34.65 0.12
C LEU A 146 -22.30 33.94 -1.16
N THR A 147 -22.58 32.64 -1.02
CA THR A 147 -23.00 31.71 -2.07
C THR A 147 -24.50 31.44 -2.03
N ALA A 148 -25.06 30.95 -3.14
CA ALA A 148 -26.38 30.30 -3.16
C ALA A 148 -26.31 28.90 -2.49
N TYR A 149 -27.32 28.04 -2.70
CA TYR A 149 -27.23 26.65 -2.27
C TYR A 149 -26.31 25.83 -3.16
N ILE A 150 -25.35 25.15 -2.54
CA ILE A 150 -24.22 24.49 -3.17
C ILE A 150 -24.36 22.96 -3.11
N ALA A 151 -24.02 22.31 -4.22
CA ALA A 151 -23.94 20.86 -4.38
C ALA A 151 -22.49 20.33 -4.25
N ASP A 152 -21.51 21.13 -4.69
CA ASP A 152 -20.10 20.71 -4.69
C ASP A 152 -19.16 21.91 -4.48
N ILE A 153 -17.99 21.66 -3.87
CA ILE A 153 -16.94 22.65 -3.62
C ILE A 153 -15.55 22.09 -3.98
N ALA A 154 -14.68 22.98 -4.47
CA ALA A 154 -13.26 22.71 -4.65
C ALA A 154 -12.41 23.94 -4.30
N VAL A 155 -11.21 23.68 -3.79
CA VAL A 155 -10.29 24.69 -3.29
C VAL A 155 -8.90 24.49 -3.90
N GLY A 156 -8.35 25.54 -4.51
CA GLY A 156 -6.99 25.60 -5.05
C GLY A 156 -5.99 26.18 -4.05
N ASP A 157 -4.90 26.80 -4.51
CA ASP A 157 -3.95 27.44 -3.58
C ASP A 157 -4.54 28.69 -2.93
N ASN A 158 -5.19 29.53 -3.75
CA ASN A 158 -5.70 30.85 -3.36
C ASN A 158 -7.04 31.19 -4.04
N HIS A 159 -7.78 30.20 -4.52
CA HIS A 159 -9.10 30.38 -5.12
C HIS A 159 -10.05 29.26 -4.72
N THR A 160 -11.34 29.54 -4.80
CA THR A 160 -12.41 28.61 -4.44
C THR A 160 -13.42 28.58 -5.57
N CYS A 161 -13.97 27.41 -5.84
CA CYS A 161 -15.08 27.23 -6.75
C CYS A 161 -16.18 26.37 -6.12
N ALA A 162 -17.42 26.64 -6.50
CA ALA A 162 -18.60 25.93 -6.03
C ALA A 162 -19.60 25.71 -7.16
N VAL A 163 -20.24 24.55 -7.15
CA VAL A 163 -21.33 24.19 -8.07
C VAL A 163 -22.65 24.33 -7.30
N SER A 164 -23.57 25.15 -7.80
CA SER A 164 -24.90 25.28 -7.20
C SER A 164 -25.80 24.09 -7.55
N LEU A 165 -26.92 23.92 -6.82
CA LEU A 165 -27.92 22.88 -7.10
C LEU A 165 -28.47 22.93 -8.54
N ASN A 166 -28.55 24.12 -9.15
CA ASN A 166 -28.95 24.29 -10.56
C ASN A 166 -27.79 24.11 -11.56
N LYS A 167 -26.71 23.45 -11.12
CA LYS A 167 -25.51 23.11 -11.90
C LYS A 167 -24.71 24.31 -12.39
N SER A 168 -24.96 25.52 -11.88
CA SER A 168 -24.18 26.71 -12.26
C SER A 168 -22.87 26.73 -11.48
N LEU A 169 -21.78 27.14 -12.13
CA LEU A 169 -20.47 27.19 -11.51
C LEU A 169 -20.11 28.62 -11.08
N TRP A 170 -19.57 28.76 -9.88
CA TRP A 170 -19.15 30.03 -9.29
C TRP A 170 -17.73 29.90 -8.77
N CYS A 171 -16.88 30.88 -9.03
CA CYS A 171 -15.51 30.90 -8.54
C CYS A 171 -15.14 32.28 -7.98
N TRP A 172 -14.26 32.31 -6.97
CA TRP A 172 -13.76 33.51 -6.30
C TRP A 172 -12.34 33.33 -5.76
N GLY A 173 -11.73 34.41 -5.29
CA GLY A 173 -10.33 34.48 -4.85
C GLY A 173 -9.38 34.97 -5.94
N ALA A 174 -8.15 34.44 -5.93
CA ALA A 174 -7.09 34.78 -6.87
C ALA A 174 -7.46 34.44 -8.32
N ASN A 175 -7.05 35.30 -9.27
CA ASN A 175 -7.39 35.12 -10.68
C ASN A 175 -6.27 35.53 -11.65
N GLY A 176 -5.04 35.75 -11.18
CA GLY A 176 -3.93 36.22 -12.02
C GLY A 176 -3.57 35.27 -13.17
N ASN A 177 -3.96 34.00 -13.11
CA ASN A 177 -3.80 33.01 -14.18
C ASN A 177 -5.13 32.75 -14.94
N GLY A 178 -6.19 33.52 -14.67
CA GLY A 178 -7.51 33.27 -15.22
C GLY A 178 -8.24 32.08 -14.60
N GLN A 179 -7.79 31.57 -13.44
CA GLN A 179 -8.33 30.35 -12.79
C GLN A 179 -9.81 30.44 -12.36
N LEU A 180 -10.40 31.64 -12.37
CA LEU A 180 -11.83 31.82 -12.13
C LEU A 180 -12.69 31.65 -13.40
N GLY A 181 -12.10 31.60 -14.60
CA GLY A 181 -12.85 31.32 -15.83
C GLY A 181 -13.77 32.45 -16.31
N THR A 182 -13.62 33.66 -15.77
CA THR A 182 -14.51 34.81 -16.00
C THR A 182 -14.12 35.67 -17.19
N LYS A 183 -13.20 35.20 -18.06
CA LYS A 183 -12.57 35.99 -19.16
C LYS A 183 -11.82 37.25 -18.68
N LYS A 184 -11.66 37.41 -17.36
CA LYS A 184 -10.92 38.47 -16.68
C LYS A 184 -9.84 37.85 -15.80
N ILE A 185 -8.85 38.64 -15.37
CA ILE A 185 -7.72 38.18 -14.54
C ILE A 185 -7.63 38.87 -13.16
N ALA A 186 -8.53 39.80 -12.86
CA ALA A 186 -8.60 40.43 -11.55
C ALA A 186 -9.22 39.45 -10.52
N PRO A 187 -8.73 39.43 -9.26
CA PRO A 187 -9.32 38.62 -8.20
C PRO A 187 -10.77 39.02 -7.92
N ARG A 188 -11.53 38.12 -7.30
CA ARG A 188 -12.93 38.32 -6.94
C ARG A 188 -13.13 38.02 -5.46
N LEU A 189 -13.60 39.01 -4.71
CA LEU A 189 -13.85 38.85 -3.27
C LEU A 189 -15.20 38.17 -2.97
N LEU A 190 -16.06 38.07 -4.00
CA LEU A 190 -17.38 37.45 -3.92
C LEU A 190 -17.49 36.33 -4.96
N PRO A 191 -18.24 35.26 -4.65
CA PRO A 191 -18.60 34.23 -5.63
C PRO A 191 -19.09 34.85 -6.95
N THR A 192 -18.35 34.59 -8.03
CA THR A 192 -18.65 35.15 -9.36
C THR A 192 -18.95 34.02 -10.32
N GLN A 193 -20.04 34.12 -11.08
CA GLN A 193 -20.45 33.06 -11.99
C GLN A 193 -19.45 32.87 -13.13
N VAL A 194 -19.13 31.60 -13.42
CA VAL A 194 -18.45 31.19 -14.64
C VAL A 194 -19.53 30.99 -15.71
N VAL A 195 -19.72 32.01 -16.53
CA VAL A 195 -20.78 32.03 -17.56
C VAL A 195 -20.55 30.88 -18.56
N ASP A 196 -21.65 30.29 -19.05
CA ASP A 196 -21.69 29.19 -20.04
C ASP A 196 -21.08 27.84 -19.60
N VAL A 197 -20.74 27.69 -18.31
CA VAL A 197 -20.34 26.40 -17.74
C VAL A 197 -21.43 25.85 -16.82
N LYS A 198 -21.85 24.62 -17.13
CA LYS A 198 -22.68 23.80 -16.25
C LYS A 198 -21.87 22.61 -15.75
N ALA A 199 -21.89 22.37 -14.45
CA ALA A 199 -21.06 21.36 -13.79
C ALA A 199 -21.87 20.48 -12.85
N THR A 200 -21.41 19.24 -12.65
CA THR A 200 -21.83 18.33 -11.58
C THR A 200 -20.72 18.09 -10.57
N GLN A 201 -19.46 18.29 -10.96
CA GLN A 201 -18.29 18.25 -10.09
C GLN A 201 -17.32 19.37 -10.51
N VAL A 202 -16.62 19.95 -9.54
CA VAL A 202 -15.51 20.86 -9.77
C VAL A 202 -14.24 20.34 -9.10
N SER A 203 -13.09 20.58 -9.73
CA SER A 203 -11.77 20.26 -9.19
C SER A 203 -10.84 21.45 -9.43
N ALA A 204 -10.03 21.79 -8.43
CA ALA A 204 -9.13 22.94 -8.48
C ALA A 204 -7.69 22.46 -8.25
N GLY A 205 -6.81 22.73 -9.21
CA GLY A 205 -5.36 22.62 -9.01
C GLY A 205 -4.78 23.88 -8.36
N ALA A 206 -3.47 24.03 -8.39
CA ALA A 206 -2.78 25.13 -7.71
C ALA A 206 -3.29 26.52 -8.18
N ALA A 207 -3.37 26.71 -9.50
CA ALA A 207 -3.90 27.93 -10.11
C ALA A 207 -4.64 27.67 -11.42
N PHE A 208 -5.39 26.58 -11.46
CA PHE A 208 -6.27 26.23 -12.57
C PHE A 208 -7.49 25.48 -12.03
N THR A 209 -8.54 25.36 -12.84
CA THR A 209 -9.80 24.73 -12.46
C THR A 209 -10.29 23.86 -13.61
N CYS A 210 -10.86 22.71 -13.26
CA CYS A 210 -11.56 21.85 -14.19
C CYS A 210 -12.96 21.53 -13.66
N ALA A 211 -13.93 21.39 -14.57
CA ALA A 211 -15.31 21.05 -14.27
C ALA A 211 -15.77 19.84 -15.08
N LEU A 212 -16.38 18.88 -14.40
CA LEU A 212 -17.11 17.79 -15.02
C LEU A 212 -18.53 18.25 -15.31
N ARG A 213 -18.91 18.22 -16.58
CA ARG A 213 -20.25 18.63 -17.03
C ARG A 213 -21.27 17.48 -16.90
N PRO A 214 -22.59 17.78 -16.86
CA PRO A 214 -23.64 16.76 -16.85
C PRO A 214 -23.59 15.77 -18.02
N ASN A 215 -23.02 16.16 -19.16
CA ASN A 215 -22.82 15.30 -20.33
C ASN A 215 -21.51 14.50 -20.29
N ARG A 216 -20.86 14.41 -19.12
CA ARG A 216 -19.60 13.70 -18.88
C ARG A 216 -18.39 14.14 -19.71
N LYS A 217 -18.45 15.36 -20.26
CA LYS A 217 -17.29 16.06 -20.84
C LYS A 217 -16.62 16.93 -19.79
N VAL A 218 -15.34 17.23 -19.99
CA VAL A 218 -14.54 18.05 -19.08
C VAL A 218 -14.23 19.40 -19.74
N GLN A 219 -14.33 20.47 -18.96
CA GLN A 219 -13.75 21.76 -19.31
C GLN A 219 -12.73 22.21 -18.28
N CYS A 220 -11.60 22.75 -18.72
CA CYS A 220 -10.53 23.26 -17.87
C CYS A 220 -10.09 24.67 -18.28
N TRP A 221 -9.60 25.46 -17.33
CA TRP A 221 -9.09 26.83 -17.54
C TRP A 221 -8.13 27.24 -16.41
N GLY A 222 -7.40 28.34 -16.62
CA GLY A 222 -6.40 28.86 -15.69
C GLY A 222 -4.98 28.70 -16.21
N ARG A 223 -4.01 28.48 -15.31
CA ARG A 223 -2.60 28.26 -15.65
C ARG A 223 -2.45 27.05 -16.58
N ASN A 224 -1.61 27.18 -17.63
CA ASN A 224 -1.33 26.08 -18.57
C ASN A 224 0.16 25.95 -18.96
N ARG A 225 1.09 26.28 -18.06
CA ARG A 225 2.53 26.24 -18.39
C ARG A 225 3.04 24.82 -18.63
N HIS A 226 2.38 23.82 -18.07
CA HIS A 226 2.69 22.41 -18.15
C HIS A 226 1.56 21.58 -18.76
N ALA A 227 0.67 22.22 -19.54
CA ALA A 227 -0.47 21.55 -20.18
C ALA A 227 -1.56 21.01 -19.23
N GLN A 228 -1.58 21.45 -17.96
CA GLN A 228 -2.53 20.98 -16.94
C GLN A 228 -4.02 21.18 -17.26
N ILE A 229 -4.37 22.08 -18.19
CA ILE A 229 -5.76 22.24 -18.64
C ILE A 229 -6.08 21.44 -19.92
N GLY A 230 -5.20 20.53 -20.36
CA GLY A 230 -5.49 19.53 -21.38
C GLY A 230 -5.68 20.08 -22.80
N ILE A 231 -4.98 21.17 -23.13
CA ILE A 231 -4.97 21.78 -24.46
C ILE A 231 -3.54 22.10 -24.91
N ASN A 232 -3.31 22.07 -26.22
CA ASN A 232 -2.02 22.39 -26.85
C ASN A 232 -1.79 23.92 -26.94
N ALA A 233 -1.73 24.60 -25.80
CA ALA A 233 -1.41 26.03 -25.72
C ALA A 233 -0.67 26.35 -24.41
N ARG A 234 0.65 26.58 -24.43
CA ARG A 234 1.47 26.84 -23.22
C ARG A 234 1.23 28.21 -22.55
N ARG A 235 0.04 28.78 -22.69
CA ARG A 235 -0.37 30.05 -22.06
C ARG A 235 -1.60 29.81 -21.21
N ALA A 236 -1.70 30.56 -20.12
CA ALA A 236 -2.88 30.54 -19.27
C ALA A 236 -4.13 30.94 -20.09
N ASN A 237 -5.26 30.30 -19.82
CA ASN A 237 -6.51 30.57 -20.51
C ASN A 237 -7.60 30.94 -19.50
N SER A 238 -8.10 32.18 -19.58
CA SER A 238 -9.16 32.68 -18.70
C SER A 238 -10.58 32.28 -19.13
N SER A 239 -10.70 31.51 -20.23
CA SER A 239 -11.96 30.99 -20.76
C SER A 239 -11.98 29.45 -20.67
N PRO A 240 -13.03 28.84 -20.10
CA PRO A 240 -13.23 27.39 -20.07
C PRO A 240 -13.05 26.72 -21.44
N GLN A 241 -12.11 25.79 -21.55
CA GLN A 241 -11.84 25.02 -22.77
C GLN A 241 -12.22 23.56 -22.60
N TYR A 242 -12.71 22.92 -23.66
CA TYR A 242 -12.93 21.47 -23.65
C TYR A 242 -11.59 20.74 -23.70
N VAL A 243 -11.46 19.74 -22.83
CA VAL A 243 -10.41 18.73 -22.92
C VAL A 243 -10.89 17.62 -23.86
N ASN A 244 -9.99 17.03 -24.64
CA ASN A 244 -10.31 15.92 -25.55
C ASN A 244 -10.52 14.60 -24.78
N ILE A 245 -11.57 14.55 -23.94
CA ILE A 245 -12.00 13.38 -23.17
C ILE A 245 -13.52 13.41 -22.95
N ALA A 246 -14.13 12.23 -22.92
CA ALA A 246 -15.56 12.05 -22.69
C ALA A 246 -15.82 10.82 -21.80
N SER A 247 -17.09 10.64 -21.42
CA SER A 247 -17.53 9.55 -20.53
C SER A 247 -16.82 9.55 -19.18
N VAL A 248 -16.44 10.74 -18.69
CA VAL A 248 -15.80 10.89 -17.37
C VAL A 248 -16.82 10.67 -16.26
N ALA A 249 -16.46 9.83 -15.30
CA ALA A 249 -17.22 9.57 -14.08
C ALA A 249 -16.71 10.40 -12.90
N ARG A 250 -15.40 10.57 -12.77
CA ARG A 250 -14.74 11.31 -11.69
C ARG A 250 -13.54 12.09 -12.20
N LEU A 251 -13.27 13.23 -11.58
CA LEU A 251 -12.18 14.13 -11.93
C LEU A 251 -11.42 14.56 -10.66
N SER A 252 -10.09 14.61 -10.73
CA SER A 252 -9.23 15.14 -9.66
C SER A 252 -8.02 15.87 -10.24
N SER A 253 -7.63 16.98 -9.62
CA SER A 253 -6.54 17.85 -10.08
C SER A 253 -5.48 17.96 -9.00
N GLY A 254 -4.23 17.66 -9.36
CA GLY A 254 -3.08 17.98 -8.54
C GLY A 254 -2.64 19.43 -8.72
N ASP A 255 -1.39 19.75 -8.38
CA ASP A 255 -0.93 21.15 -8.48
C ASP A 255 -0.82 21.60 -9.94
N GLU A 256 -0.31 20.74 -10.82
CA GLU A 256 -0.07 21.04 -12.23
C GLU A 256 -0.37 19.86 -13.18
N PHE A 257 -1.27 18.98 -12.77
CA PHE A 257 -1.78 17.88 -13.61
C PHE A 257 -3.21 17.52 -13.21
N THR A 258 -3.91 16.77 -14.05
CA THR A 258 -5.28 16.32 -13.79
C THR A 258 -5.42 14.88 -14.22
N CYS A 259 -6.19 14.12 -13.44
CA CYS A 259 -6.59 12.76 -13.76
C CYS A 259 -8.12 12.63 -13.77
N ALA A 260 -8.61 11.71 -14.58
CA ALA A 260 -10.01 11.39 -14.72
C ALA A 260 -10.21 9.88 -14.75
N VAL A 261 -11.27 9.41 -14.06
CA VAL A 261 -11.76 8.03 -14.20
C VAL A 261 -12.97 8.07 -15.12
N LYS A 262 -12.96 7.28 -16.18
CA LYS A 262 -14.07 7.12 -17.11
C LYS A 262 -15.10 6.10 -16.59
N THR A 263 -16.28 6.05 -17.22
CA THR A 263 -17.36 5.11 -16.88
C THR A 263 -17.02 3.64 -17.13
N ASP A 264 -16.01 3.39 -17.98
CA ASP A 264 -15.45 2.06 -18.25
C ASP A 264 -14.33 1.69 -17.26
N SER A 265 -14.19 2.44 -16.16
CA SER A 265 -13.13 2.28 -15.15
C SER A 265 -11.69 2.46 -15.66
N THR A 266 -11.48 3.02 -16.85
CA THR A 266 -10.14 3.44 -17.29
C THR A 266 -9.74 4.78 -16.67
N VAL A 267 -8.45 4.95 -16.41
CA VAL A 267 -7.86 6.18 -15.84
C VAL A 267 -7.08 6.92 -16.90
N TRP A 268 -7.25 8.24 -16.96
CA TRP A 268 -6.59 9.10 -17.92
C TRP A 268 -6.04 10.34 -17.24
N CYS A 269 -4.77 10.67 -17.46
CA CYS A 269 -4.10 11.81 -16.86
C CYS A 269 -3.49 12.74 -17.93
N TRP A 270 -3.29 14.01 -17.60
CA TRP A 270 -2.60 14.98 -18.46
C TRP A 270 -1.99 16.12 -17.63
N GLY A 271 -1.05 16.86 -18.21
CA GLY A 271 -0.36 17.97 -17.55
C GLY A 271 1.12 17.68 -17.31
N ARG A 272 1.67 18.19 -16.20
CA ARG A 272 3.07 18.02 -15.80
C ARG A 272 3.39 16.56 -15.48
N ASP A 273 4.59 16.11 -15.84
CA ASP A 273 4.99 14.70 -15.63
C ASP A 273 6.44 14.49 -15.16
N GLN A 274 7.09 15.51 -14.60
CA GLN A 274 8.50 15.41 -14.22
C GLN A 274 8.81 14.42 -13.08
N ALA A 275 7.79 13.90 -12.41
CA ALA A 275 7.88 12.88 -11.38
C ALA A 275 7.16 11.58 -11.76
N GLY A 276 6.66 11.45 -13.00
CA GLY A 276 5.86 10.31 -13.44
C GLY A 276 4.41 10.36 -12.96
N GLN A 277 3.91 11.54 -12.56
CA GLN A 277 2.55 11.70 -12.03
C GLN A 277 1.43 11.49 -13.06
N LEU A 278 1.77 11.26 -14.33
CA LEU A 278 0.82 10.83 -15.35
C LEU A 278 0.72 9.31 -15.47
N GLY A 279 1.66 8.53 -14.90
CA GLY A 279 1.53 7.08 -14.78
C GLY A 279 1.57 6.31 -16.12
N ASP A 280 2.12 6.93 -17.18
CA ASP A 280 2.16 6.39 -18.55
C ASP A 280 3.56 5.88 -18.95
N ASP A 281 4.38 5.48 -17.96
CA ASP A 281 5.74 4.96 -18.11
C ASP A 281 6.73 5.94 -18.78
N ASP A 282 6.48 7.24 -18.62
CA ASP A 282 7.33 8.32 -19.14
C ASP A 282 7.55 9.40 -18.06
N TYR A 283 8.26 10.47 -18.40
CA TYR A 283 8.39 11.70 -17.61
C TYR A 283 8.02 12.96 -18.41
N ILE A 284 7.27 12.77 -19.50
CA ILE A 284 6.98 13.82 -20.49
C ILE A 284 5.55 14.32 -20.30
N ALA A 285 5.46 15.63 -20.06
CA ALA A 285 4.17 16.31 -19.94
C ALA A 285 3.28 16.07 -21.16
N ARG A 286 2.02 15.67 -20.92
CA ARG A 286 1.03 15.39 -21.98
C ARG A 286 0.02 16.52 -22.12
N TYR A 287 -0.16 16.99 -23.35
CA TYR A 287 -1.16 18.02 -23.69
C TYR A 287 -2.56 17.47 -23.88
N ASN A 288 -2.65 16.19 -24.19
CA ASN A 288 -3.89 15.44 -24.29
C ASN A 288 -3.90 14.37 -23.19
N PRO A 289 -5.08 13.96 -22.73
CA PRO A 289 -5.22 12.82 -21.83
C PRO A 289 -4.50 11.59 -22.38
N VAL A 290 -3.63 11.00 -21.55
CA VAL A 290 -2.98 9.69 -21.77
C VAL A 290 -3.58 8.68 -20.80
N GLN A 291 -3.70 7.43 -21.23
CA GLN A 291 -4.23 6.36 -20.39
C GLN A 291 -3.17 5.85 -19.41
N VAL A 292 -3.56 5.68 -18.15
CA VAL A 292 -2.76 4.98 -17.13
C VAL A 292 -3.08 3.49 -17.20
N MET A 293 -2.05 2.65 -17.25
CA MET A 293 -2.19 1.20 -17.31
C MET A 293 -2.44 0.61 -15.91
N VAL A 294 -3.69 0.70 -15.45
CA VAL A 294 -4.14 0.05 -14.21
C VAL A 294 -4.44 -1.44 -14.48
N PRO A 295 -3.89 -2.39 -13.71
CA PRO A 295 -4.16 -3.81 -13.91
C PRO A 295 -5.65 -4.14 -13.78
N THR A 296 -6.22 -4.80 -14.79
CA THR A 296 -7.64 -5.16 -14.80
C THR A 296 -8.00 -6.20 -13.73
N THR A 297 -7.02 -6.94 -13.21
CA THR A 297 -7.18 -7.93 -12.13
C THR A 297 -7.54 -7.31 -10.77
N LEU A 298 -7.40 -5.99 -10.64
CA LEU A 298 -7.74 -5.23 -9.43
C LEU A 298 -9.23 -4.87 -9.34
N GLY A 299 -9.98 -5.03 -10.43
CA GLY A 299 -11.43 -4.77 -10.48
C GLY A 299 -11.78 -3.32 -10.83
N THR A 300 -12.90 -2.82 -10.30
CA THR A 300 -13.42 -1.49 -10.65
C THR A 300 -12.92 -0.41 -9.71
N ILE A 301 -12.76 0.81 -10.24
CA ILE A 301 -12.24 1.93 -9.44
C ILE A 301 -13.35 2.53 -8.56
N SER A 302 -13.10 2.64 -7.25
CA SER A 302 -13.99 3.22 -6.24
C SER A 302 -13.64 4.66 -5.86
N ALA A 303 -12.40 5.11 -6.08
CA ALA A 303 -11.93 6.44 -5.70
C ALA A 303 -10.76 6.91 -6.58
N LEU A 304 -10.57 8.22 -6.68
CA LEU A 304 -9.42 8.87 -7.33
C LEU A 304 -8.96 10.02 -6.44
N ALA A 305 -7.66 10.07 -6.18
CA ALA A 305 -7.01 11.18 -5.49
C ALA A 305 -5.76 11.62 -6.25
N THR A 306 -5.50 12.93 -6.23
CA THR A 306 -4.29 13.54 -6.78
C THR A 306 -3.71 14.48 -5.73
N GLY A 307 -2.46 14.25 -5.35
CA GLY A 307 -1.68 15.16 -4.52
C GLY A 307 -1.03 16.25 -5.36
N ALA A 308 0.01 16.89 -4.85
CA ALA A 308 0.74 17.90 -5.62
C ALA A 308 1.36 17.31 -6.89
N ILE A 309 2.02 16.14 -6.75
CA ILE A 309 2.85 15.51 -7.76
C ILE A 309 2.75 13.97 -7.77
N HIS A 310 1.66 13.41 -7.25
CA HIS A 310 1.36 11.97 -7.26
C HIS A 310 -0.15 11.72 -7.32
N ALA A 311 -0.55 10.51 -7.70
CA ALA A 311 -1.96 10.14 -7.77
C ALA A 311 -2.17 8.69 -7.33
N CYS A 312 -3.38 8.41 -6.86
CA CYS A 312 -3.82 7.09 -6.43
C CYS A 312 -5.26 6.83 -6.86
N VAL A 313 -5.56 5.58 -7.21
CA VAL A 313 -6.93 5.09 -7.33
C VAL A 313 -7.18 3.97 -6.33
N GLY A 314 -8.38 3.98 -5.77
CA GLY A 314 -8.87 2.91 -4.90
C GLY A 314 -9.73 1.94 -5.68
N MET A 315 -9.69 0.67 -5.30
CA MET A 315 -10.44 -0.39 -5.94
C MET A 315 -11.67 -0.78 -5.12
N THR A 316 -12.73 -1.21 -5.80
CA THR A 316 -13.94 -1.76 -5.16
C THR A 316 -13.69 -3.14 -4.57
N THR A 317 -12.69 -3.86 -5.07
CA THR A 317 -12.39 -5.25 -4.70
C THR A 317 -11.00 -5.35 -4.07
N LYS A 318 -10.83 -6.31 -3.16
CA LYS A 318 -9.54 -6.68 -2.53
C LYS A 318 -8.85 -5.58 -1.71
N SER A 319 -9.55 -4.50 -1.35
CA SER A 319 -8.97 -3.40 -0.56
C SER A 319 -7.67 -2.81 -1.14
N ALA A 320 -7.50 -2.88 -2.46
CA ALA A 320 -6.27 -2.49 -3.14
C ALA A 320 -6.26 -1.01 -3.52
N LEU A 321 -5.07 -0.42 -3.52
CA LEU A 321 -4.77 0.86 -4.14
C LEU A 321 -3.84 0.65 -5.33
N PHE A 322 -3.89 1.56 -6.28
CA PHE A 322 -2.89 1.70 -7.32
C PHE A 322 -2.40 3.15 -7.35
N CYS A 323 -1.12 3.38 -7.07
CA CYS A 323 -0.54 4.71 -6.90
C CYS A 323 0.67 4.94 -7.82
N TRP A 324 0.88 6.18 -8.25
CA TRP A 324 1.98 6.57 -9.14
C TRP A 324 2.40 8.03 -8.92
N GLY A 325 3.56 8.40 -9.46
CA GLY A 325 4.17 9.73 -9.36
C GLY A 325 5.31 9.82 -8.34
N ASP A 326 5.46 11.00 -7.73
CA ASP A 326 6.49 11.23 -6.73
C ASP A 326 6.26 10.38 -5.48
N ASN A 327 7.36 9.92 -4.88
CA ASN A 327 7.34 9.10 -3.67
C ASN A 327 8.46 9.48 -2.68
N ALA A 328 9.06 10.66 -2.83
CA ALA A 328 10.25 11.01 -2.06
C ALA A 328 9.99 11.14 -0.54
N GLY A 329 8.73 11.23 -0.12
CA GLY A 329 8.33 11.18 1.29
C GLY A 329 7.55 9.92 1.66
N GLY A 330 7.48 8.90 0.80
CA GLY A 330 6.71 7.67 1.04
C GLY A 330 5.22 7.77 0.71
N GLN A 331 4.79 8.83 0.01
CA GLN A 331 3.37 9.16 -0.20
C GLN A 331 2.58 8.17 -1.06
N LEU A 332 3.24 7.24 -1.76
CA LEU A 332 2.56 6.17 -2.48
C LEU A 332 2.19 5.01 -1.55
N GLY A 333 2.84 4.87 -0.39
CA GLY A 333 2.56 3.80 0.57
C GLY A 333 3.02 2.42 0.09
N ASP A 334 3.87 2.36 -0.93
CA ASP A 334 4.38 1.13 -1.55
C ASP A 334 5.65 0.61 -0.89
N ALA A 335 5.96 1.17 0.28
CA ALA A 335 7.07 0.76 1.12
C ALA A 335 8.44 0.96 0.44
N SER A 336 8.50 2.02 -0.35
CA SER A 336 9.70 2.54 -0.97
C SER A 336 9.68 4.07 -0.95
N LEU A 337 10.80 4.68 -1.31
CA LEU A 337 10.89 6.11 -1.63
C LEU A 337 11.05 6.36 -3.14
N ALA A 338 10.92 5.31 -3.96
CA ALA A 338 11.15 5.37 -5.39
C ALA A 338 9.94 5.98 -6.11
N ARG A 339 10.20 6.93 -7.01
CA ARG A 339 9.16 7.48 -7.90
C ARG A 339 8.63 6.39 -8.83
N ARG A 340 7.33 6.44 -9.13
CA ARG A 340 6.63 5.44 -9.95
C ARG A 340 6.07 6.10 -11.21
N ARG A 341 6.80 6.00 -12.33
CA ARG A 341 6.29 6.45 -13.65
C ARG A 341 5.29 5.48 -14.28
N SER A 342 5.35 4.22 -13.87
CA SER A 342 4.27 3.25 -13.99
C SER A 342 3.79 2.94 -12.56
N GLY A 343 2.48 2.85 -12.37
CA GLY A 343 1.92 2.72 -11.03
C GLY A 343 2.25 1.39 -10.37
N THR A 344 2.19 1.41 -9.04
CA THR A 344 2.41 0.26 -8.16
C THR A 344 1.13 -0.08 -7.42
N THR A 345 0.93 -1.36 -7.14
CA THR A 345 -0.23 -1.84 -6.39
C THR A 345 0.13 -1.92 -4.91
N ILE A 346 -0.75 -1.41 -4.05
CA ILE A 346 -0.62 -1.49 -2.59
C ILE A 346 -1.80 -2.30 -2.05
N TRP A 347 -1.48 -3.33 -1.26
CA TRP A 347 -2.44 -4.25 -0.68
C TRP A 347 -2.57 -3.97 0.80
N LEU A 348 -3.61 -3.21 1.17
CA LEU A 348 -3.80 -2.80 2.56
C LEU A 348 -4.06 -4.02 3.46
N ASP A 349 -4.89 -4.96 3.02
CA ASP A 349 -5.25 -6.14 3.81
C ASP A 349 -4.41 -7.37 3.43
N GLY A 350 -3.19 -7.16 2.91
CA GLY A 350 -2.38 -8.22 2.30
C GLY A 350 -3.09 -8.86 1.11
N VAL A 351 -2.56 -9.99 0.62
CA VAL A 351 -3.23 -10.79 -0.42
C VAL A 351 -3.55 -12.19 0.05
N THR A 352 -4.68 -12.70 -0.43
CA THR A 352 -5.05 -14.09 -0.25
C THR A 352 -4.82 -14.83 -1.57
N HIS A 353 -3.87 -15.75 -1.57
CA HIS A 353 -3.62 -16.63 -2.70
C HIS A 353 -4.61 -17.80 -2.72
N ALA A 354 -4.65 -18.52 -3.84
CA ALA A 354 -5.39 -19.76 -3.97
C ALA A 354 -4.94 -20.80 -2.92
N ALA A 355 -5.85 -21.69 -2.55
CA ALA A 355 -5.53 -22.79 -1.64
C ALA A 355 -4.47 -23.71 -2.28
N ILE A 356 -3.50 -24.12 -1.46
CA ILE A 356 -2.40 -25.01 -1.82
C ILE A 356 -2.73 -26.41 -1.31
N GLY A 357 -2.54 -27.40 -2.18
CA GLY A 357 -2.83 -28.79 -1.88
C GLY A 357 -4.31 -29.15 -1.98
N THR A 358 -4.72 -30.13 -1.19
CA THR A 358 -6.10 -30.61 -1.12
C THR A 358 -6.76 -30.13 0.17
N PRO A 359 -8.11 -30.13 0.27
CA PRO A 359 -8.77 -29.79 1.54
C PRO A 359 -8.33 -30.63 2.75
N ALA A 360 -7.83 -31.85 2.52
CA ALA A 360 -7.40 -32.78 3.57
C ALA A 360 -5.92 -32.65 3.94
N ALA A 361 -5.07 -32.25 2.98
CA ALA A 361 -3.63 -32.20 3.20
C ALA A 361 -2.91 -31.27 2.22
N ALA A 362 -1.80 -30.70 2.68
CA ALA A 362 -0.85 -29.96 1.87
C ALA A 362 0.58 -30.39 2.21
N ARG A 363 1.47 -30.33 1.23
CA ARG A 363 2.90 -30.65 1.39
C ARG A 363 3.70 -29.52 0.79
N ILE A 364 4.56 -28.92 1.60
CA ILE A 364 5.44 -27.83 1.18
C ILE A 364 6.90 -28.20 1.41
N LEU A 365 7.78 -27.55 0.65
CA LEU A 365 9.20 -27.49 0.96
C LEU A 365 9.58 -26.05 1.33
N ALA A 366 10.60 -25.85 2.17
CA ALA A 366 11.04 -24.51 2.57
C ALA A 366 12.56 -24.40 2.73
N ALA A 367 13.13 -23.30 2.24
CA ALA A 367 14.54 -22.92 2.42
C ALA A 367 14.73 -21.42 2.16
N GLY A 368 15.66 -20.78 2.88
CA GLY A 368 16.11 -19.39 2.65
C GLY A 368 17.45 -19.33 1.93
N ASP A 369 17.83 -18.13 1.48
CA ASP A 369 19.17 -17.83 0.93
C ASP A 369 19.48 -18.60 -0.36
N ILE A 370 18.48 -18.63 -1.26
CA ILE A 370 18.47 -19.45 -2.49
C ILE A 370 18.80 -18.66 -3.78
N SER A 371 19.13 -17.37 -3.73
CA SER A 371 19.36 -16.55 -4.94
C SER A 371 20.71 -15.87 -4.97
N CYS A 372 21.16 -15.49 -6.18
CA CYS A 372 22.49 -14.93 -6.46
C CYS A 372 22.53 -13.86 -7.53
N SER A 373 23.49 -12.93 -7.38
CA SER A 373 23.94 -12.01 -8.43
C SER A 373 25.19 -12.52 -9.14
N GLY A 374 25.31 -12.22 -10.44
CA GLY A 374 26.34 -12.79 -11.32
C GLY A 374 27.76 -12.34 -11.03
N ASP A 375 27.92 -11.19 -10.37
CA ASP A 375 29.20 -10.65 -9.91
C ASP A 375 29.69 -11.29 -8.59
N LYS A 376 28.85 -12.11 -7.93
CA LYS A 376 29.12 -12.76 -6.64
C LYS A 376 28.98 -14.28 -6.66
N TYR A 377 28.60 -14.88 -7.80
CA TYR A 377 28.54 -16.33 -7.97
C TYR A 377 29.94 -16.95 -7.89
N ALA A 378 30.15 -17.85 -6.93
CA ALA A 378 31.40 -18.59 -6.77
C ALA A 378 31.13 -20.08 -6.53
N THR A 379 31.81 -20.95 -7.29
CA THR A 379 31.68 -22.42 -7.20
C THR A 379 32.51 -23.04 -6.08
N ILE A 380 33.23 -22.22 -5.30
CA ILE A 380 34.06 -22.61 -4.15
C ILE A 380 33.94 -21.53 -3.06
N ASP A 381 34.08 -21.93 -1.80
CA ASP A 381 33.92 -21.13 -0.56
C ASP A 381 34.85 -19.89 -0.42
N GLN A 382 35.40 -19.33 -1.49
CA GLN A 382 36.29 -18.16 -1.49
C GLN A 382 36.13 -17.31 -2.78
N GLY A 383 34.98 -16.68 -2.98
CA GLY A 383 34.81 -15.65 -4.03
C GLY A 383 35.57 -14.34 -3.71
N PRO A 384 35.88 -13.48 -4.71
CA PRO A 384 36.89 -12.41 -4.58
C PRO A 384 36.53 -11.25 -3.63
N LEU A 385 35.33 -11.25 -3.03
CA LEU A 385 34.78 -10.12 -2.26
C LEU A 385 33.96 -10.54 -1.01
N GLY A 386 34.10 -11.78 -0.53
CA GLY A 386 33.59 -12.17 0.79
C GLY A 386 32.07 -12.39 0.95
N ALA A 387 31.25 -12.16 -0.09
CA ALA A 387 29.85 -12.58 -0.13
C ALA A 387 29.70 -13.70 -1.16
N GLN A 388 29.00 -14.78 -0.78
CA GLN A 388 28.93 -16.02 -1.54
C GLN A 388 27.49 -16.51 -1.52
N CYS A 389 26.96 -16.75 -2.69
CA CYS A 389 25.87 -17.67 -2.90
C CYS A 389 26.25 -18.39 -4.20
N GLY A 390 26.13 -19.72 -4.23
CA GLY A 390 26.67 -20.47 -5.36
C GLY A 390 26.13 -21.87 -5.51
N ALA A 391 25.34 -22.34 -4.54
CA ALA A 391 24.81 -23.69 -4.50
C ALA A 391 23.27 -23.75 -4.60
N GLN A 392 22.61 -22.67 -5.06
CA GLN A 392 21.14 -22.67 -5.21
C GLN A 392 20.61 -23.76 -6.15
N GLU A 393 21.44 -24.17 -7.11
CA GLU A 393 21.14 -25.29 -8.00
C GLU A 393 21.03 -26.62 -7.23
N VAL A 394 21.81 -26.79 -6.16
CA VAL A 394 21.88 -28.03 -5.38
C VAL A 394 20.55 -28.29 -4.66
N THR A 395 19.91 -27.26 -4.12
CA THR A 395 18.58 -27.39 -3.51
C THR A 395 17.47 -27.49 -4.55
N ALA A 396 17.59 -26.82 -5.70
CA ALA A 396 16.68 -27.03 -6.83
C ALA A 396 16.70 -28.47 -7.36
N LEU A 397 17.84 -29.17 -7.28
CA LEU A 397 17.93 -30.57 -7.66
C LEU A 397 17.09 -31.49 -6.76
N VAL A 398 16.89 -31.15 -5.48
CA VAL A 398 15.95 -31.89 -4.60
C VAL A 398 14.55 -31.84 -5.19
N LEU A 399 14.09 -30.65 -5.61
CA LEU A 399 12.76 -30.49 -6.23
C LEU A 399 12.65 -31.28 -7.53
N ARG A 400 13.67 -31.24 -8.39
CA ARG A 400 13.69 -32.05 -9.63
C ARG A 400 13.64 -33.55 -9.35
N ARG A 401 14.37 -34.04 -8.34
CA ARG A 401 14.34 -35.46 -7.96
C ARG A 401 12.97 -35.87 -7.46
N LEU A 402 12.34 -35.05 -6.62
CA LEU A 402 10.97 -35.26 -6.15
C LEU A 402 9.94 -35.24 -7.30
N GLU A 403 10.06 -34.31 -8.24
CA GLU A 403 9.21 -34.26 -9.43
C GLU A 403 9.36 -35.52 -10.29
N ASN A 404 10.60 -35.95 -10.56
CA ASN A 404 10.88 -37.19 -11.30
C ASN A 404 10.36 -38.45 -10.58
N ALA A 405 10.28 -38.42 -9.25
CA ALA A 405 9.72 -39.48 -8.43
C ALA A 405 8.18 -39.43 -8.32
N ASN A 406 7.51 -38.50 -9.01
CA ASN A 406 6.07 -38.21 -8.88
C ASN A 406 5.64 -37.86 -7.44
N THR A 407 6.55 -37.25 -6.68
CA THR A 407 6.34 -36.78 -5.32
C THR A 407 6.71 -35.29 -5.22
N ALA A 408 6.33 -34.50 -6.22
CA ALA A 408 6.49 -33.04 -6.15
C ALA A 408 5.71 -32.45 -4.96
N PRO A 409 6.22 -31.40 -4.30
CA PRO A 409 5.42 -30.66 -3.32
C PRO A 409 4.29 -29.88 -4.00
N HIS A 410 3.30 -29.47 -3.20
CA HIS A 410 2.24 -28.58 -3.66
C HIS A 410 2.73 -27.11 -3.73
N ALA A 411 3.71 -26.74 -2.91
CA ALA A 411 4.32 -25.42 -2.91
C ALA A 411 5.74 -25.45 -2.35
N VAL A 412 6.51 -24.41 -2.66
CA VAL A 412 7.82 -24.14 -2.06
C VAL A 412 7.79 -22.77 -1.42
N ILE A 413 8.18 -22.66 -0.16
CA ILE A 413 8.29 -21.41 0.57
C ILE A 413 9.75 -20.97 0.54
N ALA A 414 10.04 -19.94 -0.24
CA ALA A 414 11.37 -19.37 -0.34
C ALA A 414 11.55 -18.33 0.78
N LEU A 415 12.26 -18.69 1.84
CA LEU A 415 12.32 -17.96 3.11
C LEU A 415 13.25 -16.74 3.07
N GLY A 416 13.16 -15.89 2.04
CA GLY A 416 13.88 -14.62 1.92
C GLY A 416 15.22 -14.67 1.18
N ASP A 417 15.74 -13.47 0.92
CA ASP A 417 17.01 -13.19 0.25
C ASP A 417 17.06 -13.71 -1.19
N LEU A 418 16.02 -13.35 -1.94
CA LEU A 418 15.87 -13.70 -3.35
C LEU A 418 16.51 -12.67 -4.28
N GLN A 419 16.81 -11.47 -3.82
CA GLN A 419 17.45 -10.39 -4.57
C GLN A 419 18.88 -10.13 -4.08
N TYR A 420 19.62 -11.19 -3.79
CA TYR A 420 20.96 -11.11 -3.23
C TYR A 420 21.98 -10.48 -4.21
N GLU A 421 22.82 -9.50 -3.84
CA GLU A 421 22.57 -8.47 -2.80
C GLU A 421 21.89 -7.22 -3.37
N SER A 422 21.75 -7.11 -4.70
CA SER A 422 21.08 -6.02 -5.43
C SER A 422 20.70 -6.41 -6.87
N GLY A 423 20.42 -7.70 -7.14
CA GLY A 423 20.18 -8.21 -8.49
C GLY A 423 19.02 -7.50 -9.20
N ASP A 424 19.21 -7.14 -10.47
CA ASP A 424 18.11 -6.69 -11.33
C ASP A 424 17.36 -7.88 -11.95
N TYR A 425 16.33 -7.61 -12.73
CA TYR A 425 15.52 -8.66 -13.37
C TYR A 425 16.36 -9.55 -14.31
N ASP A 426 17.28 -8.96 -15.08
CA ASP A 426 18.15 -9.72 -15.98
C ASP A 426 19.10 -10.66 -15.21
N SER A 427 19.63 -10.21 -14.06
CA SER A 427 20.41 -11.05 -13.15
C SER A 427 19.57 -12.21 -12.60
N PHE A 428 18.31 -11.95 -12.27
CA PHE A 428 17.36 -12.96 -11.79
C PHE A 428 17.11 -14.04 -12.85
N MET A 429 16.85 -13.63 -14.09
CA MET A 429 16.58 -14.51 -15.23
C MET A 429 17.80 -15.33 -15.67
N THR A 430 19.01 -14.82 -15.44
CA THR A 430 20.24 -15.50 -15.90
C THR A 430 20.82 -16.49 -14.88
N LEU A 431 20.41 -16.42 -13.60
CA LEU A 431 20.96 -17.26 -12.53
C LEU A 431 19.90 -18.06 -11.79
N TYR A 432 18.96 -17.36 -11.15
CA TYR A 432 17.92 -18.02 -10.36
C TYR A 432 16.97 -18.83 -11.26
N ASP A 433 16.47 -18.20 -12.32
CA ASP A 433 15.50 -18.80 -13.24
C ASP A 433 16.01 -20.08 -13.91
N GLN A 434 17.32 -20.18 -14.18
CA GLN A 434 17.94 -21.38 -14.77
C GLN A 434 17.74 -22.65 -13.92
N SER A 435 17.67 -22.49 -12.60
CA SER A 435 17.54 -23.58 -11.64
C SER A 435 16.11 -23.69 -11.09
N TRP A 436 15.65 -22.62 -10.45
CA TRP A 436 14.39 -22.53 -9.73
C TRP A 436 13.21 -22.04 -10.60
N GLY A 437 13.46 -21.54 -11.81
CA GLY A 437 12.40 -21.02 -12.70
C GLY A 437 11.35 -22.04 -13.11
N LEU A 438 11.72 -23.33 -13.21
CA LEU A 438 10.77 -24.42 -13.44
C LEU A 438 9.73 -24.55 -12.31
N PHE A 439 10.05 -24.08 -11.11
CA PHE A 439 9.20 -24.16 -9.92
C PHE A 439 8.58 -22.80 -9.57
N LYS A 440 8.73 -21.78 -10.42
CA LYS A 440 8.25 -20.42 -10.18
C LYS A 440 6.77 -20.40 -9.80
N ASP A 441 5.94 -21.14 -10.53
CA ASP A 441 4.48 -21.14 -10.34
C ASP A 441 4.02 -21.76 -9.01
N ILE A 442 4.89 -22.51 -8.34
CA ILE A 442 4.63 -23.09 -7.02
C ILE A 442 5.51 -22.47 -5.93
N THR A 443 6.29 -21.43 -6.25
CA THR A 443 7.20 -20.77 -5.31
C THR A 443 6.52 -19.55 -4.71
N TYR A 444 6.37 -19.57 -3.38
CA TYR A 444 5.80 -18.52 -2.57
C TYR A 444 6.93 -17.82 -1.81
N PRO A 445 7.38 -16.64 -2.28
CA PRO A 445 8.53 -15.98 -1.70
C PRO A 445 8.16 -15.25 -0.41
N VAL A 446 9.09 -15.21 0.53
CA VAL A 446 9.09 -14.35 1.71
C VAL A 446 10.11 -13.24 1.44
N ARG A 447 9.87 -12.00 1.89
CA ARG A 447 10.87 -10.93 1.78
C ARG A 447 11.90 -11.02 2.91
N GLY A 448 13.17 -11.10 2.52
CA GLY A 448 14.38 -11.02 3.35
C GLY A 448 15.10 -9.68 3.23
N ASN A 449 16.19 -9.50 3.99
CA ASN A 449 16.87 -8.21 4.16
C ASN A 449 17.28 -7.59 2.82
N HIS A 450 17.68 -8.41 1.84
CA HIS A 450 18.10 -7.91 0.54
C HIS A 450 16.96 -7.30 -0.27
N GLU A 451 15.72 -7.77 -0.11
CA GLU A 451 14.54 -7.14 -0.72
C GLU A 451 14.23 -5.77 -0.07
N TYR A 452 14.44 -5.62 1.25
CA TYR A 452 14.13 -4.34 1.92
C TYR A 452 15.19 -3.27 1.68
N ILE A 453 16.47 -3.65 1.61
CA ILE A 453 17.57 -2.67 1.41
C ILE A 453 17.74 -2.29 -0.06
N THR A 454 17.30 -3.13 -1.00
CA THR A 454 17.37 -2.82 -2.43
C THR A 454 16.20 -1.93 -2.82
N PRO A 455 16.43 -0.66 -3.25
CA PRO A 455 15.35 0.27 -3.55
C PRO A 455 14.37 -0.28 -4.59
N GLY A 456 13.11 -0.49 -4.16
CA GLY A 456 12.03 -0.99 -4.99
C GLY A 456 12.11 -2.48 -5.35
N ALA A 457 13.16 -3.20 -4.94
CA ALA A 457 13.34 -4.63 -5.15
C ALA A 457 12.90 -5.10 -6.56
N ASN A 458 13.33 -4.39 -7.60
CA ASN A 458 12.71 -4.52 -8.93
C ASN A 458 12.87 -5.93 -9.53
N GLY A 459 14.04 -6.56 -9.40
CA GLY A 459 14.26 -7.93 -9.91
C GLY A 459 13.31 -8.93 -9.26
N TYR A 460 13.23 -8.92 -7.93
CA TYR A 460 12.29 -9.73 -7.16
C TYR A 460 10.83 -9.47 -7.55
N SER A 461 10.43 -8.20 -7.55
CA SER A 461 9.04 -7.79 -7.77
C SER A 461 8.57 -8.05 -9.20
N GLN A 462 9.44 -7.87 -10.19
CA GLN A 462 9.15 -8.14 -11.59
C GLN A 462 9.13 -9.65 -11.87
N TYR A 463 9.99 -10.42 -11.19
CA TYR A 463 10.03 -11.85 -11.39
C TYR A 463 8.81 -12.55 -10.78
N PHE A 464 8.49 -12.27 -9.51
CA PHE A 464 7.40 -12.95 -8.79
C PHE A 464 6.04 -12.26 -8.92
N GLU A 465 5.98 -11.02 -9.40
CA GLU A 465 4.73 -10.29 -9.66
C GLU A 465 3.77 -10.26 -8.44
N GLU A 466 2.55 -10.78 -8.58
CA GLU A 466 1.57 -10.87 -7.50
C GLU A 466 2.01 -11.78 -6.35
N MET A 467 3.06 -12.61 -6.52
CA MET A 467 3.61 -13.49 -5.46
C MET A 467 4.63 -12.78 -4.56
N SER A 468 5.24 -11.68 -5.03
CA SER A 468 6.25 -10.88 -4.29
C SER A 468 5.68 -9.88 -3.28
N GLN A 469 4.47 -10.14 -2.78
CA GLN A 469 3.77 -9.16 -1.94
C GLN A 469 4.32 -9.11 -0.52
N SER A 470 4.12 -7.95 0.12
CA SER A 470 4.63 -7.66 1.46
C SER A 470 4.19 -8.67 2.52
N TYR A 471 2.91 -8.97 2.55
CA TYR A 471 2.36 -10.01 3.43
C TYR A 471 1.11 -10.59 2.79
N TYR A 472 0.95 -11.90 2.93
CA TYR A 472 -0.12 -12.64 2.28
C TYR A 472 -0.53 -13.87 3.08
N SER A 473 -1.70 -14.39 2.76
CA SER A 473 -2.23 -15.64 3.29
C SER A 473 -2.55 -16.63 2.18
N ALA A 474 -2.44 -17.92 2.51
CA ALA A 474 -2.91 -19.01 1.69
C ALA A 474 -3.43 -20.12 2.59
N ASP A 475 -4.43 -20.87 2.15
CA ASP A 475 -4.80 -22.10 2.84
C ASP A 475 -3.86 -23.24 2.41
N LEU A 476 -3.32 -23.97 3.39
CA LEU A 476 -2.51 -25.19 3.19
C LEU A 476 -3.36 -26.40 3.58
N GLY A 477 -4.32 -26.76 2.74
CA GLY A 477 -5.36 -27.72 3.11
C GLY A 477 -6.10 -27.33 4.41
N PRO A 478 -6.03 -28.13 5.49
CA PRO A 478 -6.66 -27.81 6.76
C PRO A 478 -5.92 -26.74 7.59
N TRP A 479 -4.78 -26.25 7.09
CA TRP A 479 -3.99 -25.19 7.72
C TRP A 479 -4.15 -23.85 7.00
N ARG A 480 -3.71 -22.78 7.65
CA ARG A 480 -3.49 -21.47 7.05
C ARG A 480 -2.01 -21.10 7.14
N LEU A 481 -1.42 -20.74 6.01
CA LEU A 481 -0.13 -20.08 5.93
C LEU A 481 -0.33 -18.57 5.98
N LEU A 482 0.42 -17.90 6.85
CA LEU A 482 0.55 -16.45 6.92
C LEU A 482 2.00 -16.08 6.67
N VAL A 483 2.25 -15.25 5.68
CA VAL A 483 3.59 -14.73 5.36
C VAL A 483 3.64 -13.25 5.71
N VAL A 484 4.68 -12.87 6.45
CA VAL A 484 4.82 -11.50 6.99
C VAL A 484 6.23 -10.97 6.81
N ASP A 485 6.33 -9.65 6.71
CA ASP A 485 7.61 -8.95 6.69
C ASP A 485 8.27 -8.95 8.07
N SER A 486 9.58 -9.12 8.11
CA SER A 486 10.37 -9.23 9.36
C SER A 486 11.59 -8.33 9.41
N TRP A 487 11.76 -7.40 8.46
CA TRP A 487 12.81 -6.40 8.55
C TRP A 487 12.36 -5.21 9.40
N CYS A 488 12.69 -5.30 10.68
CA CYS A 488 12.22 -4.37 11.71
C CYS A 488 13.30 -3.35 12.12
N LEU A 489 14.40 -3.28 11.36
CA LEU A 489 15.57 -2.40 11.57
C LEU A 489 15.57 -1.26 10.55
N GLY A 490 14.81 -0.18 10.79
CA GLY A 490 14.95 1.05 10.01
C GLY A 490 13.68 1.89 9.87
N GLN A 491 13.86 3.17 9.57
CA GLN A 491 12.76 4.13 9.35
C GLN A 491 11.84 3.76 8.16
N LEU A 492 12.30 2.88 7.28
CA LEU A 492 11.62 2.46 6.05
C LEU A 492 10.38 1.57 6.34
N TYR A 493 10.34 0.81 7.44
CA TYR A 493 9.24 -0.12 7.75
C TYR A 493 8.98 -0.24 9.27
N PHE A 494 8.05 0.56 9.81
CA PHE A 494 7.46 0.31 11.14
C PHE A 494 6.48 -0.89 11.15
N GLY A 495 6.60 -1.79 10.16
CA GLY A 495 5.65 -2.89 9.91
C GLY A 495 5.61 -3.96 11.01
N CYS A 496 6.61 -3.99 11.89
CA CYS A 496 6.70 -5.02 12.93
C CYS A 496 6.20 -4.59 14.31
N SER A 497 5.84 -3.31 14.51
CA SER A 497 5.39 -2.86 15.84
C SER A 497 4.03 -3.44 16.19
N ALA A 498 3.73 -3.51 17.48
CA ALA A 498 2.41 -3.94 17.97
C ALA A 498 1.23 -3.13 17.40
N GLN A 499 1.46 -1.87 16.98
CA GLN A 499 0.45 -0.98 16.41
C GLN A 499 0.51 -0.88 14.88
N SER A 500 1.36 -1.68 14.23
CA SER A 500 1.48 -1.65 12.78
C SER A 500 0.23 -2.23 12.10
N HIS A 501 0.03 -1.85 10.83
CA HIS A 501 -1.05 -2.42 10.03
C HIS A 501 -0.88 -3.94 9.81
N GLN A 502 0.35 -4.40 9.58
CA GLN A 502 0.65 -5.81 9.40
C GLN A 502 0.33 -6.61 10.67
N THR A 503 0.67 -6.11 11.87
CA THR A 503 0.37 -6.80 13.12
C THR A 503 -1.13 -6.89 13.38
N ALA A 504 -1.88 -5.84 13.03
CA ALA A 504 -3.36 -5.87 13.09
C ALA A 504 -3.96 -6.85 12.08
N TRP A 505 -3.46 -6.87 10.84
CA TRP A 505 -3.83 -7.84 9.80
C TRP A 505 -3.56 -9.28 10.26
N LEU A 506 -2.37 -9.54 10.78
CA LEU A 506 -1.95 -10.82 11.31
C LEU A 506 -2.89 -11.31 12.41
N ALA A 507 -3.21 -10.46 13.38
CA ALA A 507 -4.15 -10.80 14.45
C ALA A 507 -5.55 -11.15 13.90
N ALA A 508 -6.01 -10.44 12.88
CA ALA A 508 -7.28 -10.73 12.21
C ALA A 508 -7.25 -12.07 11.47
N GLN A 509 -6.15 -12.38 10.76
CA GLN A 509 -5.98 -13.65 10.05
C GLN A 509 -5.87 -14.85 11.00
N LEU A 510 -5.14 -14.70 12.11
CA LEU A 510 -5.07 -15.69 13.18
C LEU A 510 -6.47 -15.98 13.75
N SER A 511 -7.20 -14.92 14.11
CA SER A 511 -8.58 -15.05 14.61
C SER A 511 -9.51 -15.73 13.60
N LEU A 512 -9.37 -15.38 12.31
CA LEU A 512 -10.15 -15.99 11.23
C LEU A 512 -9.83 -17.47 11.08
N ALA A 513 -8.55 -17.86 11.09
CA ALA A 513 -8.14 -19.26 10.99
C ALA A 513 -8.73 -20.09 12.13
N ARG A 514 -8.67 -19.59 13.36
CA ARG A 514 -9.24 -20.23 14.54
C ARG A 514 -10.77 -20.35 14.45
N SER A 515 -11.46 -19.31 13.98
CA SER A 515 -12.91 -19.37 13.77
C SER A 515 -13.34 -20.43 12.74
N GLN A 516 -12.42 -20.80 11.85
CA GLN A 516 -12.59 -21.84 10.83
C GLN A 516 -12.04 -23.20 11.26
N GLY A 517 -11.57 -23.34 12.51
CA GLY A 517 -10.99 -24.59 13.02
C GLY A 517 -9.65 -24.97 12.39
N LYS A 518 -8.95 -24.02 11.77
CA LYS A 518 -7.67 -24.25 11.10
C LYS A 518 -6.48 -24.06 12.04
N CYS A 519 -5.45 -24.86 11.80
CA CYS A 519 -4.12 -24.63 12.37
C CYS A 519 -3.34 -23.59 11.56
N VAL A 520 -2.33 -22.97 12.17
CA VAL A 520 -1.64 -21.83 11.56
C VAL A 520 -0.14 -22.05 11.49
N ALA A 521 0.39 -21.91 10.27
CA ALA A 521 1.79 -21.79 9.97
C ALA A 521 2.12 -20.33 9.62
N VAL A 522 3.19 -19.80 10.19
CA VAL A 522 3.70 -18.47 9.87
C VAL A 522 5.07 -18.62 9.19
N ALA A 523 5.35 -17.79 8.18
CA ALA A 523 6.69 -17.70 7.58
C ALA A 523 7.17 -16.24 7.55
N MET A 524 8.43 -16.03 7.92
CA MET A 524 9.11 -14.75 7.82
C MET A 524 10.61 -14.97 7.67
N HIS A 525 11.39 -14.01 7.16
CA HIS A 525 12.82 -14.24 6.95
C HIS A 525 13.65 -14.30 8.25
N HIS A 526 13.48 -13.35 9.16
CA HIS A 526 14.37 -13.20 10.33
C HIS A 526 13.92 -14.04 11.54
N PRO A 527 14.79 -14.88 12.13
CA PRO A 527 14.48 -15.59 13.36
C PRO A 527 14.46 -14.67 14.59
N PRO A 528 13.49 -14.84 15.52
CA PRO A 528 13.50 -14.14 16.81
C PRO A 528 14.52 -14.73 17.78
N PHE A 529 14.82 -16.03 17.64
CA PHE A 529 15.78 -16.78 18.46
C PHE A 529 16.58 -17.69 17.55
N SER A 530 17.88 -17.83 17.81
CA SER A 530 18.71 -18.85 17.19
C SER A 530 20.01 -19.03 17.97
N SER A 531 20.56 -20.24 17.85
CA SER A 531 21.95 -20.54 18.21
C SER A 531 22.96 -20.13 17.12
N GLY A 532 22.53 -19.47 16.04
CA GLY A 532 23.38 -18.91 15.01
C GLY A 532 23.84 -17.48 15.29
N SER A 533 23.98 -16.70 14.24
CA SER A 533 24.51 -15.33 14.25
C SER A 533 23.49 -14.25 13.95
N PHE A 534 22.37 -14.58 13.35
CA PHE A 534 21.49 -13.60 12.72
C PHE A 534 20.06 -13.53 13.32
N ALA A 535 19.82 -14.18 14.45
CA ALA A 535 18.63 -13.87 15.24
C ALA A 535 18.59 -12.40 15.69
N THR A 536 17.41 -11.79 15.65
CA THR A 536 17.24 -10.35 15.92
C THR A 536 16.09 -10.07 16.88
N SER A 537 16.36 -9.25 17.89
CA SER A 537 15.36 -8.80 18.86
C SER A 537 14.26 -7.93 18.24
N THR A 538 14.50 -7.40 17.05
CA THR A 538 13.55 -6.51 16.38
C THR A 538 12.31 -7.22 15.85
N SER A 539 12.35 -8.55 15.72
CA SER A 539 11.21 -9.39 15.34
C SER A 539 10.36 -9.86 16.54
N LEU A 540 10.73 -9.48 17.79
CA LEU A 540 10.07 -9.99 19.00
C LEU A 540 8.62 -9.54 19.17
N ASP A 541 8.26 -8.34 18.70
CA ASP A 541 6.87 -7.87 18.73
C ASP A 541 5.97 -8.73 17.84
N LEU A 542 6.45 -9.07 16.64
CA LEU A 542 5.77 -10.00 15.73
C LEU A 542 5.70 -11.40 16.34
N TRP A 543 6.80 -11.89 16.92
CA TRP A 543 6.82 -13.16 17.64
C TRP A 543 5.75 -13.22 18.73
N ALA A 544 5.69 -12.21 19.59
CA ALA A 544 4.71 -12.12 20.65
C ALA A 544 3.27 -12.12 20.10
N ALA A 545 3.03 -11.44 18.97
CA ALA A 545 1.73 -11.44 18.31
C ALA A 545 1.37 -12.83 17.74
N PHE A 546 2.31 -13.57 17.15
CA PHE A 546 2.09 -14.94 16.68
C PHE A 546 1.68 -15.86 17.83
N VAL A 547 2.47 -15.87 18.92
CA VAL A 547 2.21 -16.75 20.06
C VAL A 547 0.88 -16.40 20.72
N ALA A 548 0.59 -15.10 20.91
CA ALA A 548 -0.65 -14.65 21.53
C ALA A 548 -1.89 -14.98 20.68
N GLY A 549 -1.79 -14.91 19.34
CA GLY A 549 -2.87 -15.33 18.44
C GLY A 549 -2.90 -16.84 18.19
N GLY A 550 -2.01 -17.60 18.83
CA GLY A 550 -1.89 -19.04 18.72
C GLY A 550 -1.43 -19.46 17.32
N ALA A 551 -0.28 -19.02 16.84
CA ALA A 551 0.39 -19.70 15.73
C ALA A 551 0.93 -21.06 16.20
N ASP A 552 0.85 -22.09 15.37
CA ASP A 552 1.32 -23.43 15.74
C ASP A 552 2.79 -23.64 15.33
N ILE A 553 3.17 -23.13 14.14
CA ILE A 553 4.56 -23.16 13.67
C ILE A 553 5.02 -21.82 13.10
N LEU A 554 6.32 -21.55 13.19
CA LEU A 554 7.02 -20.44 12.54
C LEU A 554 8.20 -20.99 11.73
N LEU A 555 8.31 -20.54 10.47
CA LEU A 555 9.40 -20.86 9.54
C LEU A 555 10.25 -19.62 9.26
N THR A 556 11.58 -19.75 9.37
CA THR A 556 12.53 -18.65 9.08
C THR A 556 13.79 -19.09 8.33
N GLY A 557 14.49 -18.14 7.71
CA GLY A 557 15.59 -18.41 6.76
C GLY A 557 16.94 -17.82 7.13
N HIS A 558 17.02 -16.60 7.68
CA HIS A 558 18.22 -15.76 7.63
C HIS A 558 19.51 -16.28 8.31
N ASP A 559 19.48 -17.33 9.15
CA ASP A 559 20.65 -17.70 9.98
C ASP A 559 21.66 -18.66 9.32
N HIS A 560 21.45 -19.01 8.03
CA HIS A 560 22.35 -19.89 7.24
C HIS A 560 22.66 -21.24 7.93
N ILE A 561 21.74 -21.71 8.77
CA ILE A 561 21.78 -23.00 9.49
C ILE A 561 20.39 -23.64 9.44
N TYR A 562 20.34 -24.91 9.83
CA TYR A 562 19.10 -25.53 10.28
C TYR A 562 19.07 -25.59 11.80
N GLU A 563 17.96 -25.14 12.38
CA GLU A 563 17.69 -25.28 13.80
C GLU A 563 16.20 -25.48 14.05
N ARG A 564 15.88 -26.52 14.82
CA ARG A 564 14.52 -26.82 15.26
C ARG A 564 14.41 -26.63 16.76
N PHE A 565 13.37 -25.92 17.17
CA PHE A 565 13.04 -25.67 18.57
C PHE A 565 11.88 -26.53 19.04
N SER A 566 11.77 -26.75 20.35
CA SER A 566 10.52 -27.09 21.03
C SER A 566 9.50 -25.95 20.85
N PRO A 567 8.20 -26.14 21.12
CA PRO A 567 7.29 -25.00 21.13
C PRO A 567 7.68 -23.99 22.22
N LEU A 568 7.63 -22.70 21.89
CA LEU A 568 8.12 -21.60 22.71
C LEU A 568 7.00 -20.60 23.05
N ASP A 569 7.03 -20.04 24.25
CA ASP A 569 6.17 -18.92 24.65
C ASP A 569 6.64 -17.58 24.06
N ALA A 570 5.88 -16.50 24.34
CA ALA A 570 6.19 -15.16 23.84
C ALA A 570 7.56 -14.62 24.32
N LEU A 571 8.16 -15.21 25.35
CA LEU A 571 9.47 -14.85 25.89
C LEU A 571 10.59 -15.75 25.35
N GLY A 572 10.27 -16.74 24.51
CA GLY A 572 11.25 -17.68 23.95
C GLY A 572 11.58 -18.86 24.88
N ASN A 573 10.74 -19.15 25.87
CA ASN A 573 10.93 -20.30 26.77
C ASN A 573 10.09 -21.50 26.32
N PRO A 574 10.57 -22.75 26.51
CA PRO A 574 9.80 -23.95 26.22
C PRO A 574 8.42 -23.94 26.89
N SER A 575 7.37 -24.18 26.10
CA SER A 575 5.99 -24.19 26.55
C SER A 575 5.18 -25.21 25.76
N ALA A 576 4.31 -25.98 26.44
CA ALA A 576 3.45 -26.97 25.78
C ALA A 576 2.37 -26.35 24.87
N THR A 577 2.05 -25.07 25.09
CA THR A 577 1.07 -24.31 24.29
C THR A 577 1.73 -23.21 23.45
N GLY A 578 3.05 -23.30 23.28
CA GLY A 578 3.83 -22.35 22.51
C GLY A 578 3.80 -22.61 21.00
N THR A 579 4.49 -21.76 20.25
CA THR A 579 4.68 -21.91 18.81
C THR A 579 6.01 -22.62 18.53
N ARG A 580 6.04 -23.61 17.64
CA ARG A 580 7.29 -24.28 17.24
C ARG A 580 8.06 -23.45 16.21
N LEU A 581 9.35 -23.22 16.43
CA LEU A 581 10.23 -22.52 15.49
C LEU A 581 11.10 -23.50 14.69
N PHE A 582 11.11 -23.33 13.36
CA PHE A 582 12.07 -23.92 12.44
C PHE A 582 12.85 -22.81 11.73
N ILE A 583 14.17 -22.95 11.72
CA ILE A 583 15.09 -22.13 10.94
C ILE A 583 15.67 -23.02 9.86
N ASN A 584 15.59 -22.64 8.58
CA ASN A 584 16.28 -23.30 7.48
C ASN A 584 16.86 -22.29 6.48
N GLY A 585 18.07 -21.80 6.78
CA GLY A 585 18.89 -20.97 5.87
C GLY A 585 19.83 -21.76 4.98
N LEU A 586 19.63 -23.07 4.84
CA LEU A 586 20.54 -23.95 4.12
C LEU A 586 20.20 -24.06 2.62
N GLY A 587 19.65 -23.00 2.02
CA GLY A 587 19.14 -23.04 0.66
C GLY A 587 20.18 -22.89 -0.45
N GLY A 588 21.29 -22.18 -0.20
CA GLY A 588 22.32 -21.97 -1.23
C GLY A 588 23.49 -21.08 -0.82
N ALA A 589 23.35 -20.30 0.25
CA ALA A 589 24.44 -19.54 0.85
C ALA A 589 25.36 -20.42 1.73
N PRO A 590 26.62 -20.00 1.98
CA PRO A 590 27.52 -20.70 2.89
C PRO A 590 27.00 -20.72 4.31
N THR A 591 27.31 -21.81 5.01
CA THR A 591 26.83 -22.02 6.37
C THR A 591 27.64 -21.24 7.39
N THR A 592 26.99 -20.84 8.48
CA THR A 592 27.63 -20.04 9.53
C THR A 592 28.07 -20.88 10.74
N GLY A 593 28.66 -20.24 11.74
CA GLY A 593 29.04 -20.88 13.00
C GLY A 593 27.83 -21.15 13.90
N LEU A 594 27.74 -22.37 14.45
CA LEU A 594 26.80 -22.67 15.54
C LEU A 594 27.43 -22.27 16.88
N LYS A 595 26.70 -21.50 17.68
CA LYS A 595 27.07 -21.09 19.04
C LYS A 595 26.50 -22.07 20.08
N THR A 596 26.61 -21.73 21.36
CA THR A 596 25.94 -22.46 22.45
C THR A 596 24.44 -22.51 22.21
N PRO A 597 23.78 -23.69 22.41
CA PRO A 597 22.35 -23.80 22.20
C PRO A 597 21.56 -22.83 23.08
N VAL A 598 20.63 -22.10 22.48
CA VAL A 598 19.69 -21.23 23.20
C VAL A 598 18.48 -22.03 23.70
N SER A 599 17.65 -21.42 24.55
CA SER A 599 16.51 -22.07 25.19
C SER A 599 15.58 -22.73 24.17
N GLY A 600 15.21 -23.99 24.43
CA GLY A 600 14.31 -24.76 23.57
C GLY A 600 14.91 -25.28 22.26
N SER A 601 16.19 -25.02 21.94
CA SER A 601 16.85 -25.66 20.79
C SER A 601 16.87 -27.19 20.96
N GLU A 602 16.22 -27.92 20.06
CA GLU A 602 16.14 -29.40 20.09
C GLU A 602 17.12 -30.06 19.12
N PHE A 603 17.32 -29.47 17.93
CA PHE A 603 18.20 -30.03 16.90
C PHE A 603 18.84 -28.91 16.08
N ARG A 604 20.13 -29.08 15.73
CA ARG A 604 20.92 -28.09 14.97
C ARG A 604 21.78 -28.80 13.93
N TYR A 605 21.83 -28.26 12.72
CA TYR A 605 22.56 -28.83 11.59
C TYR A 605 23.07 -27.72 10.65
N LYS A 606 24.26 -27.93 10.07
CA LYS A 606 24.88 -26.95 9.16
C LYS A 606 25.84 -27.55 8.13
N THR A 607 25.79 -28.86 7.93
CA THR A 607 26.84 -29.59 7.18
C THR A 607 26.61 -29.52 5.68
N THR A 608 25.39 -29.79 5.21
CA THR A 608 25.02 -29.68 3.80
C THR A 608 23.85 -28.74 3.61
N HIS A 609 23.75 -28.13 2.43
CA HIS A 609 22.51 -27.51 1.97
C HIS A 609 21.34 -28.50 2.11
N SER A 610 20.15 -27.97 2.42
CA SER A 610 18.99 -28.80 2.78
C SER A 610 17.66 -28.13 2.47
N MET A 611 16.64 -28.94 2.22
CA MET A 611 15.24 -28.50 2.13
C MET A 611 14.44 -29.05 3.29
N LEU A 612 13.67 -28.19 3.98
CA LEU A 612 12.72 -28.61 5.00
C LEU A 612 11.40 -28.98 4.33
N GLU A 613 11.06 -30.26 4.32
CA GLU A 613 9.74 -30.75 3.94
C GLU A 613 8.79 -30.68 5.13
N LEU A 614 7.59 -30.16 4.90
CA LEU A 614 6.49 -30.15 5.85
C LEU A 614 5.23 -30.72 5.20
N GLU A 615 4.61 -31.68 5.85
CA GLU A 615 3.31 -32.22 5.45
C GLU A 615 2.27 -31.88 6.52
N PHE A 616 1.19 -31.25 6.08
CA PHE A 616 0.11 -30.74 6.91
C PHE A 616 -1.14 -31.56 6.67
N THR A 617 -1.72 -32.08 7.74
CA THR A 617 -3.01 -32.80 7.74
C THR A 617 -3.92 -32.21 8.81
N GLU A 618 -5.13 -32.76 8.94
CA GLU A 618 -6.06 -32.33 9.99
C GLU A 618 -5.40 -32.42 11.37
N ARG A 619 -5.24 -31.26 12.02
CA ARG A 619 -4.68 -31.10 13.36
C ARG A 619 -3.26 -31.65 13.58
N ALA A 620 -2.50 -31.94 12.53
CA ALA A 620 -1.17 -32.50 12.63
C ALA A 620 -0.24 -32.03 11.51
N TYR A 621 1.06 -32.14 11.77
CA TYR A 621 2.10 -31.93 10.79
C TYR A 621 3.27 -32.90 11.01
N SER A 622 3.99 -33.17 9.93
CA SER A 622 5.27 -33.87 9.96
C SER A 622 6.36 -33.02 9.32
N TRP A 623 7.61 -33.22 9.72
CA TRP A 623 8.76 -32.57 9.11
C TRP A 623 9.84 -33.58 8.72
N LYS A 624 10.56 -33.27 7.64
CA LYS A 624 11.82 -33.93 7.27
C LYS A 624 12.80 -32.88 6.76
N LEU A 625 14.02 -32.87 7.29
CA LEU A 625 15.12 -32.13 6.68
C LEU A 625 15.82 -33.05 5.68
N LEU A 626 15.70 -32.72 4.39
CA LEU A 626 16.28 -33.48 3.29
C LEU A 626 17.64 -32.87 2.92
N SER A 627 18.71 -33.66 2.95
CA SER A 627 20.01 -33.22 2.45
C SER A 627 19.94 -32.98 0.95
N ALA A 628 20.44 -31.84 0.49
CA ALA A 628 20.46 -31.53 -0.93
C ALA A 628 21.48 -32.37 -1.73
N LEU A 629 22.43 -33.01 -1.02
CA LEU A 629 23.45 -33.88 -1.61
C LEU A 629 22.86 -35.19 -2.15
N ASP A 630 22.02 -35.86 -1.36
CA ASP A 630 21.59 -37.24 -1.61
C ASP A 630 20.14 -37.56 -1.18
N ASP A 631 19.35 -36.54 -0.79
CA ASP A 631 18.00 -36.65 -0.26
C ASP A 631 17.86 -37.44 1.05
N SER A 632 18.98 -37.73 1.74
CA SER A 632 18.94 -38.39 3.04
C SER A 632 18.21 -37.53 4.07
N VAL A 633 17.45 -38.20 4.96
CA VAL A 633 16.73 -37.54 6.05
C VAL A 633 17.69 -37.27 7.20
N VAL A 634 17.97 -36.00 7.45
CA VAL A 634 18.89 -35.53 8.49
C VAL A 634 18.18 -35.35 9.83
N ASP A 635 16.95 -34.85 9.80
CA ASP A 635 16.07 -34.67 10.96
C ASP A 635 14.64 -34.98 10.53
N SER A 636 13.83 -35.54 11.44
CA SER A 636 12.42 -35.79 11.16
C SER A 636 11.59 -35.92 12.42
N GLY A 637 10.29 -35.74 12.27
CA GLY A 637 9.34 -36.00 13.35
C GLY A 637 7.92 -35.62 12.98
N THR A 638 7.03 -35.76 13.96
CA THR A 638 5.61 -35.42 13.85
C THR A 638 5.14 -34.68 15.08
N SER A 639 4.14 -33.82 14.92
CA SER A 639 3.48 -33.14 16.04
C SER A 639 2.06 -32.74 15.68
N THR A 640 1.33 -32.26 16.67
CA THR A 640 -0.05 -31.79 16.53
C THR A 640 -0.12 -30.28 16.72
N CYS A 641 -1.15 -29.66 16.17
CA CYS A 641 -1.50 -28.28 16.50
C CYS A 641 -2.66 -28.24 17.49
N THR A 642 -2.74 -27.12 18.21
CA THR A 642 -3.84 -26.83 19.13
C THR A 642 -4.80 -25.87 18.42
N ALA A 643 -5.74 -26.42 17.65
CA ALA A 643 -6.76 -25.65 16.92
C ALA A 643 -7.82 -25.03 17.83
#